data_AF-A0A9D1SFH3-F1
#
_entry.id   AF-A0A9D1SFH3-F1
#
_cell.length_a   1.000
_cell.length_b   1.000
_cell.length_c   1.000
_cell.angle_alpha   90.00
_cell.angle_beta   90.00
_cell.angle_gamma   90.00
#
_symmetry.space_group_name_H-M   'P 1'
#
loop_
_entity.id
_entity.type
_entity.pdbx_description
1 polymer ?
#
loop_
_entity_poly.entity_id
_entity_poly.type
_entity_poly.pdbx_seq_one_letter_code
_entity_poly.pdbx_strand_id
1 'polypeptide(L)'
;MNTKTKELRSERTGIIRGRIIPFLGALAVFLVCLAVLYGGENVGLSDNGDFRRVLLTNKIGYADEDDHYYLFKQDYVMDLNGADNVFSAMYEAWQTSDEEFYSSPQFLIIKLSKEMNVIANAVTGRPLNEYDISCMAVIYIFMLSVAAWVIFTFFADAKLRVRAPVFLLFIFMFCDAGYLLYFNSFYGEALQYTALMMLIAFGMLIYKRPSVPKAIGFFVSLYFFAGAKLANIPFSLIAALLAVLIVIMRKDVLFKLGVIVSALVCIICIAGLYSSIPDWMNRDTTYQAVFFGILKESDDPAADLAELGVDEKYAVLANTHAYMDEEEYPIDIGSEEFERDFYDKVKKTDLVKFYLHHPVRFVEKLSLAIDNSAYIRPPGLGNSAEVPMEFTDKWSGWSSIRVALKFLYEPWVVFAAFIFITAYMVFMNVFYIHNHKIESPKRKYMICALDILILGLWINLVLPVLTNGEADLAKHMFLFINCIDILFFVCIMGIVTAPLKRFIGSLIAMAVLSGLFYIRIPNDTMEFGRFNGEPVTWEIAERYNDGTMLLVTKDCIGYMPFDDSGNDWESSDLRAWLNSGFLADFTDAEREKIMRVTNEVVLSYDRRDSAAAGNHAHYWNYTRELVGDLSKTAYHYYLDDSVFIPTLDMMEDINVPDEYWILCPYTGNGYMERFMNNDGFVLHTDVRNEKGVRAVIRYIAE
;
A
#
# COMPACT_ATOMS: atom_id res chain seq x y z
N MET A 1 20.20 25.01 -54.00
CA MET A 1 19.67 24.97 -52.61
C MET A 1 18.38 24.13 -52.60
N ASN A 2 18.21 23.01 -51.91
CA ASN A 2 19.13 22.29 -51.05
C ASN A 2 18.47 20.97 -50.56
N THR A 3 18.50 19.91 -51.39
CA THR A 3 18.10 18.53 -51.04
C THR A 3 18.94 18.02 -49.86
N LYS A 4 20.22 18.40 -49.82
CA LYS A 4 21.15 18.14 -48.72
C LYS A 4 20.71 18.79 -47.40
N THR A 5 20.21 20.03 -47.37
CA THR A 5 19.59 20.55 -46.13
C THR A 5 18.24 19.95 -45.81
N LYS A 6 17.46 19.43 -46.77
CA LYS A 6 16.22 18.70 -46.45
C LYS A 6 16.55 17.37 -45.77
N GLU A 7 17.56 16.65 -46.25
CA GLU A 7 18.08 15.44 -45.62
C GLU A 7 18.70 15.74 -44.25
N LEU A 8 19.60 16.73 -44.15
CA LEU A 8 20.18 17.16 -42.87
C LEU A 8 19.12 17.66 -41.88
N ARG A 9 18.07 18.38 -42.35
CA ARG A 9 16.93 18.75 -41.50
C ARG A 9 16.15 17.52 -41.08
N SER A 10 15.83 16.60 -41.99
CA SER A 10 15.09 15.35 -41.67
C SER A 10 15.83 14.50 -40.65
N GLU A 11 17.13 14.30 -40.84
CA GLU A 11 18.01 13.54 -39.94
C GLU A 11 18.16 14.24 -38.58
N ARG A 12 18.36 15.56 -38.56
CA ARG A 12 18.39 16.36 -37.32
C ARG A 12 17.06 16.34 -36.58
N THR A 13 15.93 16.38 -37.30
CA THR A 13 14.58 16.28 -36.71
C THR A 13 14.33 14.88 -36.16
N GLY A 14 14.84 13.83 -36.83
CA GLY A 14 14.80 12.45 -36.37
C GLY A 14 15.61 12.21 -35.09
N ILE A 15 16.82 12.78 -34.98
CA ILE A 15 17.66 12.68 -33.78
C ILE A 15 17.03 13.43 -32.59
N ILE A 16 16.54 14.65 -32.81
CA ILE A 16 15.88 15.43 -31.75
C ILE A 16 14.64 14.69 -31.24
N ARG A 17 13.79 14.23 -32.14
CA ARG A 17 12.53 13.56 -31.79
C ARG A 17 12.73 12.18 -31.18
N GLY A 18 13.68 11.41 -31.69
CA GLY A 18 13.90 10.01 -31.33
C GLY A 18 14.83 9.77 -30.15
N ARG A 19 15.67 10.75 -29.76
CA ARG A 19 16.66 10.58 -28.69
C ARG A 19 16.66 11.70 -27.66
N ILE A 20 16.68 12.97 -28.10
CA ILE A 20 16.82 14.12 -27.19
C ILE A 20 15.55 14.33 -26.36
N ILE A 21 14.36 14.35 -26.99
CA ILE A 21 13.10 14.56 -26.25
C ILE A 21 12.85 13.46 -25.20
N PRO A 22 12.97 12.15 -25.52
CA PRO A 22 12.86 11.11 -24.51
C PRO A 22 13.85 11.27 -23.36
N PHE A 23 15.10 11.65 -23.66
CA PHE A 23 16.13 11.86 -22.65
C PHE A 23 15.80 13.06 -21.75
N LEU A 24 15.39 14.20 -22.31
CA LEU A 24 14.93 15.34 -21.53
C LEU A 24 13.72 15.00 -20.66
N GLY A 25 12.83 14.14 -21.16
CA GLY A 25 11.70 13.67 -20.37
C GLY A 25 12.14 12.80 -19.19
N ALA A 26 13.12 11.92 -19.38
CA ALA A 26 13.70 11.12 -18.30
C ALA A 26 14.46 11.99 -17.28
N LEU A 27 15.17 13.03 -17.75
CA LEU A 27 15.79 14.00 -16.87
C LEU A 27 14.75 14.77 -16.05
N ALA A 28 13.59 15.10 -16.64
CA ALA A 28 12.50 15.70 -15.89
C ALA A 28 11.96 14.76 -14.80
N VAL A 29 11.79 13.47 -15.10
CA VAL A 29 11.44 12.45 -14.09
C VAL A 29 12.46 12.44 -12.95
N PHE A 30 13.76 12.37 -13.28
CA PHE A 30 14.83 12.40 -12.29
C PHE A 30 14.76 13.62 -11.36
N LEU A 31 14.61 14.81 -11.94
CA LEU A 31 14.56 16.07 -11.19
C LEU A 31 13.28 16.22 -10.37
N VAL A 32 12.12 15.80 -10.91
CA VAL A 32 10.86 15.83 -10.17
C VAL A 32 10.95 14.89 -8.98
N CYS A 33 11.45 13.66 -9.14
CA CYS A 33 11.57 12.73 -8.02
C CYS A 33 12.47 13.28 -6.90
N LEU A 34 13.59 13.91 -7.25
CA LEU A 34 14.43 14.60 -6.26
C LEU A 34 13.69 15.75 -5.57
N ALA A 35 12.94 16.55 -6.32
CA ALA A 35 12.17 17.66 -5.78
C ALA A 35 11.03 17.20 -4.87
N VAL A 36 10.41 16.04 -5.11
CA VAL A 36 9.40 15.46 -4.23
C VAL A 36 10.02 15.05 -2.89
N LEU A 37 11.14 14.32 -2.94
CA LEU A 37 11.74 13.73 -1.74
C LEU A 37 12.55 14.71 -0.90
N TYR A 38 13.16 15.72 -1.52
CA TYR A 38 14.13 16.63 -0.89
C TYR A 38 13.81 18.12 -1.12
N GLY A 39 12.63 18.43 -1.65
CA GLY A 39 12.15 19.81 -1.78
C GLY A 39 11.56 20.31 -0.46
N GLY A 40 12.35 21.06 0.30
CA GLY A 40 12.00 21.47 1.67
C GLY A 40 12.43 20.39 2.66
N GLU A 41 11.56 20.06 3.63
CA GLU A 41 11.78 18.90 4.51
C GLU A 41 11.88 17.58 3.73
N ASN A 42 12.82 16.74 4.13
CA ASN A 42 12.98 15.42 3.55
C ASN A 42 11.81 14.51 3.96
N VAL A 43 11.32 13.72 3.02
CA VAL A 43 10.19 12.82 3.24
C VAL A 43 10.53 11.39 2.82
N GLY A 44 9.98 10.41 3.54
CA GLY A 44 10.23 8.99 3.32
C GLY A 44 9.17 8.13 4.01
N LEU A 45 9.48 6.90 4.41
CA LEU A 45 8.57 6.07 5.22
C LEU A 45 9.27 5.66 6.51
N SER A 46 8.53 5.69 7.63
CA SER A 46 8.95 5.10 8.89
C SER A 46 9.06 3.58 8.81
N ASP A 47 9.73 2.97 9.79
CA ASP A 47 9.82 1.51 9.91
C ASP A 47 8.54 0.95 10.53
N ASN A 48 8.08 -0.21 10.07
CA ASN A 48 6.94 -0.92 10.67
C ASN A 48 7.39 -2.22 11.37
N GLY A 49 8.68 -2.34 11.67
CA GLY A 49 9.35 -3.54 12.17
C GLY A 49 10.03 -4.36 11.07
N ASP A 50 9.78 -4.05 9.80
CA ASP A 50 10.37 -4.76 8.66
C ASP A 50 11.83 -4.42 8.40
N PHE A 51 12.31 -3.23 8.75
CA PHE A 51 13.66 -2.82 8.38
C PHE A 51 14.69 -3.68 9.08
N ARG A 52 14.43 -4.12 10.31
CA ARG A 52 15.39 -4.86 11.15
C ARG A 52 16.08 -6.01 10.41
N ARG A 53 15.34 -6.88 9.73
CA ARG A 53 15.92 -8.00 8.97
C ARG A 53 16.79 -7.54 7.79
N VAL A 54 16.45 -6.41 7.17
CA VAL A 54 17.22 -5.83 6.05
C VAL A 54 18.49 -5.16 6.58
N LEU A 55 18.37 -4.36 7.64
CA LEU A 55 19.44 -3.62 8.29
C LEU A 55 20.51 -4.56 8.83
N LEU A 56 20.11 -5.55 9.64
CA LEU A 56 21.03 -6.53 10.23
C LEU A 56 21.80 -7.32 9.15
N THR A 57 21.09 -7.82 8.13
CA THR A 57 21.72 -8.56 7.02
C THR A 57 22.77 -7.70 6.29
N ASN A 58 22.51 -6.40 6.17
CA ASN A 58 23.40 -5.47 5.45
C ASN A 58 24.38 -4.73 6.37
N LYS A 59 24.50 -5.13 7.65
CA LYS A 59 25.39 -4.49 8.64
C LYS A 59 25.11 -2.98 8.78
N ILE A 60 23.84 -2.61 8.88
CA ILE A 60 23.38 -1.24 9.12
C ILE A 60 22.62 -1.22 10.45
N GLY A 61 22.80 -0.18 11.24
CA GLY A 61 22.00 0.14 12.42
C GLY A 61 21.37 1.52 12.31
N TYR A 62 20.38 1.81 13.14
CA TYR A 62 19.84 3.15 13.28
C TYR A 62 20.92 4.11 13.82
N ALA A 63 20.98 5.33 13.31
CA ALA A 63 21.81 6.37 13.92
C ALA A 63 21.18 6.85 15.25
N ASP A 64 19.85 6.80 15.31
CA ASP A 64 19.01 7.09 16.46
C ASP A 64 17.74 6.22 16.37
N GLU A 65 17.41 5.55 17.47
CA GLU A 65 16.29 4.60 17.57
C GLU A 65 14.97 5.27 18.00
N ASP A 66 15.00 6.53 18.42
CA ASP A 66 13.82 7.23 18.94
C ASP A 66 12.70 7.31 17.89
N ASP A 67 11.50 6.82 18.22
CA ASP A 67 10.28 6.89 17.38
C ASP A 67 10.44 6.41 15.92
N HIS A 68 11.41 5.54 15.63
CA HIS A 68 11.65 5.02 14.26
C HIS A 68 10.42 4.31 13.64
N TYR A 69 9.48 3.86 14.48
CA TYR A 69 8.20 3.29 14.02
C TYR A 69 7.28 4.31 13.33
N TYR A 70 7.42 5.59 13.68
CA TYR A 70 6.47 6.64 13.34
C TYR A 70 7.11 7.87 12.71
N LEU A 71 8.44 7.97 12.75
CA LEU A 71 9.24 8.98 12.09
C LEU A 71 10.04 8.37 10.94
N PHE A 72 10.08 9.08 9.82
CA PHE A 72 11.03 8.77 8.75
C PHE A 72 12.46 9.11 9.21
N LYS A 73 13.35 8.12 9.21
CA LYS A 73 14.78 8.30 9.52
C LYS A 73 15.60 8.44 8.23
N GLN A 74 16.33 9.55 8.11
CA GLN A 74 17.24 9.81 6.99
C GLN A 74 18.60 9.12 7.18
N ASP A 75 19.10 9.13 8.41
CA ASP A 75 20.47 8.79 8.76
C ASP A 75 20.55 7.47 9.53
N TYR A 76 21.54 6.67 9.18
CA TYR A 76 21.85 5.35 9.72
C TYR A 76 23.36 5.21 9.89
N VAL A 77 23.81 4.09 10.48
CA VAL A 77 25.23 3.80 10.68
C VAL A 77 25.56 2.44 10.08
N MET A 78 26.58 2.38 9.23
CA MET A 78 27.18 1.15 8.73
C MET A 78 28.18 0.59 9.73
N ASP A 79 28.13 -0.71 9.97
CA ASP A 79 29.24 -1.41 10.58
C ASP A 79 30.33 -1.68 9.52
N LEU A 80 31.41 -0.89 9.62
CA LEU A 80 32.62 -0.99 8.79
C LEU A 80 33.82 -1.45 9.62
N ASN A 81 33.60 -2.26 10.67
CA ASN A 81 34.65 -2.77 11.54
C ASN A 81 35.77 -3.43 10.72
N GLY A 82 37.01 -2.97 10.94
CA GLY A 82 38.19 -3.42 10.18
C GLY A 82 38.63 -2.47 9.05
N ALA A 83 37.86 -1.42 8.76
CA ALA A 83 38.26 -0.39 7.81
C ALA A 83 39.18 0.66 8.44
N ASP A 84 40.36 0.83 7.85
CA ASP A 84 41.39 1.83 8.19
C ASP A 84 41.57 2.90 7.10
N ASN A 85 40.97 2.69 5.93
CA ASN A 85 41.01 3.61 4.79
C ASN A 85 39.77 3.44 3.90
N VAL A 86 39.63 4.28 2.88
CA VAL A 86 38.46 4.26 1.98
C VAL A 86 38.31 2.92 1.26
N PHE A 87 39.39 2.28 0.82
CA PHE A 87 39.29 1.01 0.08
C PHE A 87 38.87 -0.15 0.98
N SER A 88 39.37 -0.21 2.21
CA SER A 88 38.91 -1.21 3.20
C SER A 88 37.48 -0.92 3.64
N ALA A 89 37.08 0.35 3.75
CA ALA A 89 35.68 0.74 4.00
C ALA A 89 34.74 0.30 2.88
N MET A 90 35.11 0.49 1.61
CA MET A 90 34.36 -0.01 0.46
C MET A 90 34.23 -1.55 0.51
N TYR A 91 35.33 -2.26 0.78
CA TYR A 91 35.31 -3.71 0.90
C TYR A 91 34.35 -4.20 2.00
N GLU A 92 34.40 -3.60 3.20
CA GLU A 92 33.48 -3.93 4.30
C GLU A 92 32.03 -3.55 3.97
N ALA A 93 31.81 -2.40 3.32
CA ALA A 93 30.51 -1.97 2.84
C ALA A 93 29.86 -2.98 1.86
N TRP A 94 30.64 -3.79 1.15
CA TRP A 94 30.10 -4.82 0.24
C TRP A 94 29.66 -6.12 0.95
N GLN A 95 30.08 -6.33 2.20
CA GLN A 95 29.79 -7.55 2.95
C GLN A 95 28.36 -7.57 3.50
N THR A 96 27.86 -8.79 3.74
CA THR A 96 26.64 -9.10 4.50
C THR A 96 27.03 -9.76 5.82
N SER A 97 26.11 -9.83 6.79
CA SER A 97 26.30 -10.62 8.00
C SER A 97 26.34 -12.12 7.67
N ASP A 98 27.03 -12.91 8.51
CA ASP A 98 27.03 -14.37 8.39
C ASP A 98 25.64 -14.97 8.73
N GLU A 99 24.86 -14.27 9.55
CA GLU A 99 23.44 -14.53 9.81
C GLU A 99 22.57 -13.93 8.69
N GLU A 100 22.64 -14.47 7.47
CA GLU A 100 21.72 -14.03 6.40
C GLU A 100 20.29 -14.53 6.72
N PHE A 101 19.40 -13.59 7.10
CA PHE A 101 18.01 -13.90 7.40
C PHE A 101 17.22 -14.39 6.18
N TYR A 102 17.56 -13.92 4.96
CA TYR A 102 17.02 -14.38 3.68
C TYR A 102 17.87 -13.81 2.52
N SER A 103 17.70 -14.30 1.28
CA SER A 103 18.36 -13.73 0.11
C SER A 103 17.43 -12.81 -0.70
N SER A 104 17.94 -11.65 -1.14
CA SER A 104 17.21 -10.75 -2.03
C SER A 104 18.13 -9.97 -2.98
N PRO A 105 17.73 -9.77 -4.26
CA PRO A 105 18.38 -8.85 -5.19
C PRO A 105 18.39 -7.40 -4.69
N GLN A 106 17.50 -7.02 -3.76
CA GLN A 106 17.50 -5.69 -3.14
C GLN A 106 18.82 -5.39 -2.43
N PHE A 107 19.49 -6.40 -1.88
CA PHE A 107 20.76 -6.20 -1.19
C PHE A 107 21.87 -5.71 -2.12
N LEU A 108 21.78 -5.98 -3.43
CA LEU A 108 22.69 -5.37 -4.40
C LEU A 108 22.47 -3.84 -4.49
N ILE A 109 21.23 -3.38 -4.40
CA ILE A 109 20.92 -1.94 -4.37
C ILE A 109 21.47 -1.30 -3.09
N ILE A 110 21.27 -1.95 -1.95
CA ILE A 110 21.79 -1.49 -0.66
C ILE A 110 23.32 -1.44 -0.67
N LYS A 111 24.00 -2.49 -1.13
CA LYS A 111 25.47 -2.52 -1.26
C LYS A 111 25.99 -1.38 -2.15
N LEU A 112 25.37 -1.14 -3.30
CA LEU A 112 25.73 0.00 -4.16
C LEU A 112 25.52 1.34 -3.45
N SER A 113 24.46 1.49 -2.65
CA SER A 113 24.22 2.71 -1.89
C SER A 113 25.20 2.91 -0.72
N LYS A 114 25.65 1.83 -0.07
CA LYS A 114 26.72 1.88 0.95
C LYS A 114 28.04 2.38 0.35
N GLU A 115 28.40 1.87 -0.83
CA GLU A 115 29.57 2.34 -1.58
C GLU A 115 29.47 3.82 -1.96
N MET A 116 28.29 4.26 -2.40
CA MET A 116 28.04 5.68 -2.68
C MET A 116 28.21 6.54 -1.43
N ASN A 117 27.71 6.08 -0.28
CA ASN A 117 27.89 6.77 1.01
C ASN A 117 29.37 6.86 1.39
N VAL A 118 30.15 5.76 1.33
CA VAL A 118 31.59 5.77 1.63
C VAL A 118 32.34 6.78 0.75
N ILE A 119 32.05 6.81 -0.56
CA ILE A 119 32.65 7.76 -1.49
C ILE A 119 32.24 9.20 -1.16
N ALA A 120 30.95 9.45 -0.91
CA ALA A 120 30.43 10.76 -0.57
C ALA A 120 31.03 11.29 0.75
N ASN A 121 31.12 10.44 1.76
CA ASN A 121 31.69 10.78 3.07
C ASN A 121 33.18 11.08 2.95
N ALA A 122 33.93 10.30 2.18
CA ALA A 122 35.34 10.55 1.91
C ALA A 122 35.58 11.90 1.20
N VAL A 123 34.69 12.30 0.29
CA VAL A 123 34.78 13.58 -0.43
C VAL A 123 34.37 14.77 0.45
N THR A 124 33.37 14.59 1.31
CA THR A 124 32.82 15.65 2.17
C THR A 124 33.51 15.78 3.52
N GLY A 125 34.35 14.80 3.90
CA GLY A 125 35.03 14.76 5.19
C GLY A 125 34.15 14.26 6.34
N ARG A 126 33.01 13.63 6.05
CA ARG A 126 32.15 12.98 7.05
C ARG A 126 32.74 11.62 7.47
N PRO A 127 32.39 11.10 8.66
CA PRO A 127 32.72 9.74 9.06
C PRO A 127 32.31 8.72 8.00
N LEU A 128 33.20 7.79 7.64
CA LEU A 128 32.96 6.83 6.56
C LEU A 128 31.79 5.88 6.85
N ASN A 129 31.46 5.67 8.12
CA ASN A 129 30.39 4.79 8.59
C ASN A 129 29.00 5.46 8.63
N GLU A 130 28.88 6.77 8.43
CA GLU A 130 27.56 7.40 8.30
C GLU A 130 26.87 6.95 7.01
N TYR A 131 25.59 6.59 7.09
CA TYR A 131 24.79 6.18 5.95
C TYR A 131 23.57 7.07 5.80
N ASP A 132 23.52 7.81 4.70
CA ASP A 132 22.37 8.59 4.29
C ASP A 132 21.54 7.75 3.28
N ILE A 133 20.27 7.51 3.62
CA ILE A 133 19.36 6.70 2.79
C ILE A 133 19.11 7.31 1.40
N SER A 134 19.39 8.61 1.22
CA SER A 134 19.24 9.29 -0.07
C SER A 134 20.11 8.70 -1.17
N CYS A 135 21.27 8.13 -0.83
CA CYS A 135 22.10 7.42 -1.82
C CYS A 135 21.33 6.25 -2.45
N MET A 136 20.55 5.52 -1.65
CA MET A 136 19.70 4.44 -2.14
C MET A 136 18.53 4.99 -2.98
N ALA A 137 17.89 6.05 -2.50
CA ALA A 137 16.82 6.71 -3.25
C ALA A 137 17.28 7.16 -4.65
N VAL A 138 18.46 7.75 -4.77
CA VAL A 138 19.04 8.18 -6.06
C VAL A 138 19.19 7.00 -7.03
N ILE A 139 19.54 5.80 -6.55
CA ILE A 139 19.60 4.60 -7.41
C ILE A 139 18.21 4.24 -7.93
N TYR A 140 17.18 4.25 -7.08
CA TYR A 140 15.80 3.99 -7.50
C TYR A 140 15.26 5.06 -8.46
N ILE A 141 15.53 6.35 -8.20
CA ILE A 141 15.20 7.45 -9.12
C ILE A 141 15.87 7.24 -10.48
N PHE A 142 17.13 6.82 -10.49
CA PHE A 142 17.84 6.50 -11.72
C PHE A 142 17.18 5.35 -12.47
N MET A 143 16.84 4.25 -11.78
CA MET A 143 16.12 3.11 -12.37
C MET A 143 14.77 3.52 -12.98
N LEU A 144 13.97 4.30 -12.27
CA LEU A 144 12.69 4.83 -12.78
C LEU A 144 12.90 5.75 -13.98
N SER A 145 13.92 6.61 -13.94
CA SER A 145 14.27 7.52 -15.04
C SER A 145 14.71 6.75 -16.29
N VAL A 146 15.44 5.64 -16.14
CA VAL A 146 15.80 4.75 -17.25
C VAL A 146 14.55 4.07 -17.83
N ALA A 147 13.63 3.60 -16.99
CA ALA A 147 12.35 3.04 -17.46
C ALA A 147 11.55 4.09 -18.25
N ALA A 148 11.42 5.30 -17.71
CA ALA A 148 10.75 6.43 -18.35
C ALA A 148 11.41 6.79 -19.68
N TRP A 149 12.74 6.86 -19.74
CA TRP A 149 13.49 7.11 -20.98
C TRP A 149 13.12 6.11 -22.08
N VAL A 150 13.06 4.83 -21.72
CA VAL A 150 12.73 3.76 -22.65
C VAL A 150 11.27 3.85 -23.11
N ILE A 151 10.32 4.08 -22.18
CA ILE A 151 8.89 4.24 -22.49
C ILE A 151 8.69 5.46 -23.42
N PHE A 152 9.29 6.61 -23.11
CA PHE A 152 9.20 7.80 -23.95
C PHE A 152 9.85 7.59 -25.32
N THR A 153 10.93 6.81 -25.39
CA THR A 153 11.57 6.40 -26.66
C THR A 153 10.66 5.51 -27.50
N PHE A 154 9.86 4.64 -26.87
CA PHE A 154 8.87 3.83 -27.58
C PHE A 154 7.86 4.71 -28.32
N PHE A 155 7.35 5.74 -27.65
CA PHE A 155 6.35 6.69 -28.17
C PHE A 155 6.94 7.90 -28.92
N ALA A 156 8.26 8.00 -29.08
CA ALA A 156 8.91 9.15 -29.71
C ALA A 156 8.39 9.48 -31.13
N ASP A 157 8.08 8.43 -31.90
CA ASP A 157 7.57 8.52 -33.27
C ASP A 157 6.06 8.77 -33.31
N ALA A 158 5.35 8.64 -32.19
CA ALA A 158 3.91 8.85 -32.11
C ALA A 158 3.55 10.33 -32.31
N LYS A 159 2.29 10.59 -32.68
CA LYS A 159 1.76 11.96 -32.82
C LYS A 159 1.85 12.70 -31.48
N LEU A 160 1.96 14.04 -31.52
CA LEU A 160 2.06 14.86 -30.30
C LEU A 160 0.92 14.59 -29.31
N ARG A 161 -0.31 14.37 -29.82
CA ARG A 161 -1.50 13.99 -29.03
C ARG A 161 -1.39 12.66 -28.25
N VAL A 162 -0.38 11.85 -28.52
CA VAL A 162 -0.09 10.61 -27.78
C VAL A 162 1.16 10.83 -26.91
N ARG A 163 2.22 11.37 -27.51
CA ARG A 163 3.51 11.55 -26.84
C ARG A 163 3.42 12.51 -25.63
N ALA A 164 2.73 13.64 -25.77
CA ALA A 164 2.63 14.61 -24.69
C ALA A 164 1.80 14.08 -23.50
N PRO A 165 0.61 13.48 -23.71
CA PRO A 165 -0.11 12.84 -22.61
C PRO A 165 0.67 11.71 -21.93
N VAL A 166 1.36 10.84 -22.67
CA VAL A 166 2.22 9.80 -22.06
C VAL A 166 3.24 10.43 -21.11
N PHE A 167 3.92 11.50 -21.55
CA PHE A 167 4.91 12.20 -20.73
C PHE A 167 4.30 12.84 -19.48
N LEU A 168 3.22 13.61 -19.66
CA LEU A 168 2.58 14.36 -18.57
C LEU A 168 1.91 13.44 -17.55
N LEU A 169 1.18 12.42 -18.01
CA LEU A 169 0.54 11.45 -17.12
C LEU A 169 1.56 10.58 -16.40
N PHE A 170 2.70 10.26 -17.04
CA PHE A 170 3.74 9.50 -16.36
C PHE A 170 4.31 10.29 -15.19
N ILE A 171 4.68 11.56 -15.41
CA ILE A 171 5.16 12.41 -14.31
C ILE A 171 4.08 12.58 -13.24
N PHE A 172 2.83 12.83 -13.64
CA PHE A 172 1.75 13.06 -12.69
C PHE A 172 1.42 11.85 -11.82
N MET A 173 1.35 10.64 -12.39
CA MET A 173 0.93 9.43 -11.68
C MET A 173 2.10 8.67 -11.03
N PHE A 174 3.24 8.60 -11.72
CA PHE A 174 4.37 7.74 -11.37
C PHE A 174 5.55 8.52 -10.75
N CYS A 175 5.45 9.85 -10.64
CA CYS A 175 6.32 10.65 -9.79
C CYS A 175 5.55 11.27 -8.60
N ASP A 176 4.40 10.69 -8.26
CA ASP A 176 3.60 11.05 -7.09
C ASP A 176 4.28 10.56 -5.80
N ALA A 177 4.15 11.31 -4.70
CA ALA A 177 4.77 10.97 -3.42
C ALA A 177 4.35 9.59 -2.91
N GLY A 178 3.11 9.14 -3.15
CA GLY A 178 2.66 7.81 -2.75
C GLY A 178 3.56 6.67 -3.24
N TYR A 179 4.17 6.82 -4.43
CA TYR A 179 5.17 5.88 -4.94
C TYR A 179 6.60 6.21 -4.49
N LEU A 180 6.96 7.50 -4.47
CA LEU A 180 8.34 7.91 -4.29
C LEU A 180 8.83 7.79 -2.85
N LEU A 181 7.95 7.92 -1.84
CA LEU A 181 8.34 7.79 -0.43
C LEU A 181 9.02 6.45 -0.14
N TYR A 182 8.63 5.39 -0.85
CA TYR A 182 9.29 4.09 -0.75
C TYR A 182 10.78 4.13 -1.12
N PHE A 183 11.24 5.08 -1.93
CA PHE A 183 12.67 5.20 -2.29
C PHE A 183 13.53 5.61 -1.10
N ASN A 184 12.92 6.29 -0.12
CA ASN A 184 13.49 6.62 1.19
C ASN A 184 12.99 5.64 2.26
N SER A 185 13.12 4.34 2.00
CA SER A 185 12.83 3.28 2.96
C SER A 185 13.53 1.98 2.56
N PHE A 186 13.69 1.05 3.50
CA PHE A 186 14.24 -0.29 3.22
C PHE A 186 13.19 -1.30 2.72
N TYR A 187 11.99 -0.84 2.38
CA TYR A 187 10.92 -1.66 1.83
C TYR A 187 11.26 -2.20 0.42
N GLY A 188 10.88 -3.44 0.15
CA GLY A 188 11.09 -4.09 -1.15
C GLY A 188 10.25 -3.48 -2.28
N GLU A 189 9.21 -2.74 -1.93
CA GLU A 189 8.24 -2.06 -2.79
C GLU A 189 8.92 -1.09 -3.77
N ALA A 190 9.96 -0.37 -3.35
CA ALA A 190 10.74 0.51 -4.24
C ALA A 190 11.38 -0.27 -5.40
N LEU A 191 11.97 -1.43 -5.09
CA LEU A 191 12.55 -2.31 -6.10
C LEU A 191 11.44 -2.95 -6.96
N GLN A 192 10.34 -3.38 -6.33
CA GLN A 192 9.20 -4.00 -7.03
C GLN A 192 8.64 -3.05 -8.10
N TYR A 193 8.42 -1.80 -7.71
CA TYR A 193 7.90 -0.75 -8.58
C TYR A 193 8.84 -0.43 -9.75
N THR A 194 10.11 -0.12 -9.45
CA THR A 194 11.08 0.23 -10.49
C THR A 194 11.40 -0.94 -11.42
N ALA A 195 11.47 -2.17 -10.90
CA ALA A 195 11.68 -3.36 -11.69
C ALA A 195 10.48 -3.69 -12.61
N LEU A 196 9.24 -3.49 -12.14
CA LEU A 196 8.05 -3.63 -12.97
C LEU A 196 8.04 -2.61 -14.13
N MET A 197 8.35 -1.35 -13.83
CA MET A 197 8.45 -0.31 -14.86
C MET A 197 9.52 -0.64 -15.91
N MET A 198 10.67 -1.17 -15.48
CA MET A 198 11.73 -1.65 -16.37
C MET A 198 11.29 -2.88 -17.19
N LEU A 199 10.55 -3.82 -16.59
CA LEU A 199 10.02 -5.01 -17.27
C LEU A 199 9.07 -4.61 -18.41
N ILE A 200 8.16 -3.67 -18.16
CA ILE A 200 7.25 -3.11 -19.16
C ILE A 200 8.05 -2.40 -20.26
N ALA A 201 9.01 -1.55 -19.87
CA ALA A 201 9.85 -0.80 -20.78
C ALA A 201 10.65 -1.71 -21.74
N PHE A 202 11.31 -2.76 -21.22
CA PHE A 202 12.02 -3.73 -22.04
C PHE A 202 11.09 -4.58 -22.90
N GLY A 203 9.93 -4.99 -22.37
CA GLY A 203 8.91 -5.70 -23.14
C GLY A 203 8.44 -4.90 -24.36
N MET A 204 8.21 -3.60 -24.18
CA MET A 204 7.89 -2.67 -25.27
C MET A 204 9.03 -2.54 -26.30
N LEU A 205 10.29 -2.49 -25.85
CA LEU A 205 11.44 -2.46 -26.75
C LEU A 205 11.60 -3.75 -27.57
N ILE A 206 11.32 -4.90 -26.96
CA ILE A 206 11.33 -6.21 -27.60
C ILE A 206 10.25 -6.25 -28.69
N TYR A 207 9.03 -5.81 -28.37
CA TYR A 207 7.93 -5.69 -29.35
C TYR A 207 8.32 -4.81 -30.55
N LYS A 208 8.93 -3.63 -30.30
CA LYS A 208 9.35 -2.71 -31.36
C LYS A 208 10.47 -3.33 -32.23
N ARG A 209 11.58 -3.73 -31.61
CA ARG A 209 12.75 -4.34 -32.29
C ARG A 209 13.51 -5.30 -31.36
N PRO A 210 13.34 -6.63 -31.49
CA PRO A 210 13.95 -7.59 -30.58
C PRO A 210 15.47 -7.73 -30.79
N SER A 211 16.22 -7.77 -29.69
CA SER A 211 17.67 -8.02 -29.66
C SER A 211 18.09 -8.66 -28.34
N VAL A 212 19.22 -9.39 -28.33
CA VAL A 212 19.71 -10.09 -27.13
C VAL A 212 19.88 -9.15 -25.93
N PRO A 213 20.47 -7.94 -26.04
CA PRO A 213 20.59 -7.04 -24.88
C PRO A 213 19.25 -6.63 -24.26
N LYS A 214 18.18 -6.56 -25.06
CA LYS A 214 16.84 -6.21 -24.57
C LYS A 214 16.17 -7.39 -23.87
N ALA A 215 16.41 -8.61 -24.36
CA ALA A 215 15.99 -9.82 -23.67
C ALA A 215 16.72 -9.97 -22.33
N ILE A 216 18.03 -9.74 -22.30
CA ILE A 216 18.80 -9.70 -21.05
C ILE A 216 18.21 -8.65 -20.11
N GLY A 217 17.99 -7.42 -20.57
CA GLY A 217 17.36 -6.38 -19.75
C GLY A 217 15.99 -6.78 -19.20
N PHE A 218 15.16 -7.44 -20.01
CA PHE A 218 13.86 -7.98 -19.57
C PHE A 218 14.01 -9.03 -18.46
N PHE A 219 14.87 -10.03 -18.64
CA PHE A 219 15.04 -11.11 -17.66
C PHE A 219 15.79 -10.66 -16.41
N VAL A 220 16.73 -9.71 -16.51
CA VAL A 220 17.33 -9.06 -15.34
C VAL A 220 16.25 -8.31 -14.56
N SER A 221 15.42 -7.50 -15.24
CA SER A 221 14.31 -6.79 -14.57
C SER A 221 13.33 -7.77 -13.92
N LEU A 222 13.07 -8.91 -14.57
CA LEU A 222 12.22 -9.97 -14.03
C LEU A 222 12.79 -10.62 -12.77
N TYR A 223 14.11 -10.84 -12.72
CA TYR A 223 14.78 -11.36 -11.52
C TYR A 223 14.71 -10.38 -10.35
N PHE A 224 14.99 -9.09 -10.58
CA PHE A 224 14.84 -8.06 -9.55
C PHE A 224 13.38 -7.94 -9.08
N PHE A 225 12.42 -8.00 -10.01
CA PHE A 225 11.00 -8.01 -9.67
C PHE A 225 10.62 -9.23 -8.81
N ALA A 226 11.09 -10.42 -9.17
CA ALA A 226 10.84 -11.65 -8.43
C ALA A 226 11.39 -11.60 -6.99
N GLY A 227 12.56 -11.00 -6.80
CA GLY A 227 13.20 -10.92 -5.50
C GLY A 227 12.90 -9.66 -4.68
N ALA A 228 12.15 -8.70 -5.23
CA ALA A 228 11.68 -7.53 -4.50
C ALA A 228 10.65 -7.89 -3.41
N LYS A 229 9.80 -8.88 -3.71
CA LYS A 229 8.93 -9.56 -2.75
C LYS A 229 8.82 -11.01 -3.17
N LEU A 230 8.97 -11.94 -2.23
CA LEU A 230 8.93 -13.39 -2.53
C LEU A 230 7.58 -13.85 -3.10
N ALA A 231 6.50 -13.13 -2.78
CA ALA A 231 5.18 -13.26 -3.41
C ALA A 231 5.21 -13.09 -4.95
N ASN A 232 6.21 -12.41 -5.52
CA ASN A 232 6.31 -12.21 -6.97
C ASN A 232 6.88 -13.42 -7.72
N ILE A 233 7.44 -14.41 -7.01
CA ILE A 233 8.12 -15.56 -7.63
C ILE A 233 7.20 -16.35 -8.57
N PRO A 234 5.97 -16.77 -8.16
CA PRO A 234 5.09 -17.54 -9.03
C PRO A 234 4.75 -16.82 -10.34
N PHE A 235 4.40 -15.54 -10.25
CA PHE A 235 4.13 -14.72 -11.42
C PHE A 235 5.37 -14.58 -12.33
N SER A 236 6.55 -14.41 -11.72
CA SER A 236 7.80 -14.23 -12.47
C SER A 236 8.18 -15.47 -13.27
N LEU A 237 7.94 -16.68 -12.74
CA LEU A 237 8.13 -17.92 -13.47
C LEU A 237 7.21 -18.02 -14.70
N ILE A 238 5.95 -17.58 -14.58
CA ILE A 238 5.01 -17.54 -15.71
C ILE A 238 5.45 -16.49 -16.74
N ALA A 239 5.84 -15.30 -16.29
CA ALA A 239 6.32 -14.24 -17.17
C ALA A 239 7.61 -14.64 -17.91
N ALA A 240 8.46 -15.48 -17.30
CA ALA A 240 9.66 -16.00 -17.95
C ALA A 240 9.34 -16.84 -19.21
N LEU A 241 8.15 -17.45 -19.28
CA LEU A 241 7.69 -18.23 -20.46
C LEU A 241 7.52 -17.36 -21.71
N LEU A 242 7.45 -16.02 -21.58
CA LEU A 242 7.54 -15.11 -22.73
C LEU A 242 8.81 -15.33 -23.56
N ALA A 243 9.86 -15.92 -22.99
CA ALA A 243 11.05 -16.37 -23.71
C ALA A 243 10.69 -17.13 -25.00
N VAL A 244 9.73 -18.05 -24.95
CA VAL A 244 9.28 -18.86 -26.10
C VAL A 244 8.81 -17.96 -27.24
N LEU A 245 8.05 -16.91 -26.91
CA LEU A 245 7.51 -15.96 -27.88
C LEU A 245 8.58 -14.99 -28.37
N ILE A 246 9.53 -14.60 -27.51
CA ILE A 246 10.65 -13.74 -27.89
C ILE A 246 11.54 -14.46 -28.90
N VAL A 247 11.86 -15.74 -28.68
CA VAL A 247 12.69 -16.59 -29.56
C VAL A 247 12.13 -16.63 -30.98
N ILE A 248 10.81 -16.72 -31.16
CA ILE A 248 10.18 -16.82 -32.49
C ILE A 248 10.11 -15.47 -33.22
N MET A 249 10.42 -14.35 -32.56
CA MET A 249 10.39 -13.02 -33.19
C MET A 249 11.49 -12.83 -34.24
N ARG A 250 12.56 -13.63 -34.17
CA ARG A 250 13.64 -13.64 -35.16
C ARG A 250 14.08 -15.06 -35.49
N LYS A 251 14.66 -15.24 -36.68
CA LYS A 251 15.11 -16.56 -37.15
C LYS A 251 16.57 -16.88 -36.80
N ASP A 252 17.38 -15.87 -36.45
CA ASP A 252 18.82 -16.04 -36.26
C ASP A 252 19.17 -16.80 -34.98
N VAL A 253 20.10 -17.76 -35.10
CA VAL A 253 20.45 -18.70 -34.04
C VAL A 253 21.07 -18.01 -32.83
N LEU A 254 21.94 -17.01 -33.04
CA LEU A 254 22.57 -16.27 -31.96
C LEU A 254 21.55 -15.53 -31.09
N PHE A 255 20.54 -14.90 -31.70
CA PHE A 255 19.46 -14.29 -30.94
C PHE A 255 18.67 -15.32 -30.15
N LYS A 256 18.28 -16.44 -30.77
CA LYS A 256 17.53 -17.50 -30.08
C LYS A 256 18.31 -18.05 -28.89
N LEU A 257 19.58 -18.38 -29.08
CA LEU A 257 20.45 -18.87 -28.02
C LEU A 257 20.60 -17.84 -26.91
N GLY A 258 20.83 -16.57 -27.26
CA GLY A 258 20.94 -15.49 -26.27
C GLY A 258 19.69 -15.34 -25.42
N VAL A 259 18.49 -15.39 -26.02
CA VAL A 259 17.21 -15.33 -25.30
C VAL A 259 17.04 -16.55 -24.39
N ILE A 260 17.28 -17.77 -24.90
CA ILE A 260 17.15 -19.01 -24.13
C ILE A 260 18.11 -19.01 -22.93
N VAL A 261 19.39 -18.66 -23.14
CA VAL A 261 20.38 -18.59 -22.07
C VAL A 261 19.97 -17.54 -21.04
N SER A 262 19.54 -16.34 -21.45
CA SER A 262 19.08 -15.31 -20.50
C SER A 262 17.86 -15.75 -19.69
N ALA A 263 16.92 -16.47 -20.31
CA ALA A 263 15.74 -16.99 -19.62
C ALA A 263 16.12 -18.12 -18.64
N LEU A 264 16.98 -19.05 -19.05
CA LEU A 264 17.44 -20.15 -18.19
C LEU A 264 18.21 -19.63 -16.98
N VAL A 265 19.14 -18.69 -17.17
CA VAL A 265 19.86 -18.05 -16.07
C VAL A 265 18.87 -17.38 -15.11
N CYS A 266 17.91 -16.63 -15.63
CA CYS A 266 16.87 -15.99 -14.80
C CYS A 266 16.05 -17.02 -14.01
N ILE A 267 15.60 -18.10 -14.64
CA ILE A 267 14.82 -19.16 -13.96
C ILE A 267 15.66 -19.83 -12.87
N ILE A 268 16.94 -20.12 -13.13
CA ILE A 268 17.86 -20.69 -12.13
C ILE A 268 18.02 -19.73 -10.94
N CYS A 269 18.23 -18.43 -11.20
CA CYS A 269 18.33 -17.43 -10.14
C CYS A 269 17.04 -17.28 -9.33
N ILE A 270 15.87 -17.30 -9.99
CA ILE A 270 14.56 -17.26 -9.30
C ILE A 270 14.34 -18.53 -8.47
N ALA A 271 14.71 -19.70 -8.99
CA ALA A 271 14.65 -20.96 -8.24
C ALA A 271 15.57 -20.91 -7.00
N GLY A 272 16.78 -20.34 -7.14
CA GLY A 272 17.68 -20.08 -6.02
C GLY A 272 17.06 -19.18 -4.95
N LEU A 273 16.36 -18.12 -5.34
CA LEU A 273 15.62 -17.26 -4.40
C LEU A 273 14.54 -18.05 -3.65
N TYR A 274 13.75 -18.86 -4.37
CA TYR A 274 12.73 -19.70 -3.75
C TYR A 274 13.32 -20.70 -2.74
N SER A 275 14.46 -21.31 -3.07
CA SER A 275 15.16 -22.23 -2.15
C SER A 275 15.83 -21.53 -0.96
N SER A 276 16.01 -20.21 -1.00
CA SER A 276 16.56 -19.42 0.11
C SER A 276 15.51 -18.87 1.08
N ILE A 277 14.23 -19.20 0.86
CA ILE A 277 13.14 -18.78 1.73
C ILE A 277 13.26 -19.51 3.07
N PRO A 278 13.39 -18.80 4.20
CA PRO A 278 13.44 -19.43 5.52
C PRO A 278 12.09 -20.03 5.92
N ASP A 279 12.14 -21.09 6.74
CA ASP A 279 10.94 -21.78 7.22
C ASP A 279 10.06 -20.88 8.11
N TRP A 280 10.67 -20.01 8.94
CA TRP A 280 9.92 -19.11 9.83
C TRP A 280 8.92 -18.23 9.06
N MET A 281 9.29 -17.73 7.87
CA MET A 281 8.39 -16.89 7.09
C MET A 281 7.22 -17.69 6.51
N ASN A 282 7.42 -18.98 6.21
CA ASN A 282 6.33 -19.85 5.83
C ASN A 282 5.41 -20.18 7.01
N ARG A 283 5.94 -20.29 8.23
CA ARG A 283 5.16 -20.46 9.46
C ARG A 283 4.26 -19.24 9.69
N ASP A 284 4.83 -18.04 9.76
CA ASP A 284 4.08 -16.80 10.02
C ASP A 284 2.95 -16.58 9.02
N THR A 285 3.27 -16.70 7.72
CA THR A 285 2.27 -16.56 6.64
C THR A 285 1.18 -17.64 6.76
N THR A 286 1.53 -18.89 7.09
CA THR A 286 0.53 -19.96 7.23
C THR A 286 -0.37 -19.76 8.45
N TYR A 287 0.22 -19.31 9.56
CA TYR A 287 -0.52 -18.93 10.75
C TYR A 287 -1.54 -17.84 10.42
N GLN A 288 -1.09 -16.72 9.84
CA GLN A 288 -1.95 -15.58 9.50
C GLN A 288 -3.06 -15.97 8.54
N ALA A 289 -2.77 -16.76 7.50
CA ALA A 289 -3.78 -17.18 6.53
C ALA A 289 -4.89 -18.05 7.16
N VAL A 290 -4.59 -18.83 8.19
CA VAL A 290 -5.58 -19.65 8.90
C VAL A 290 -6.26 -18.85 10.01
N PHE A 291 -5.51 -18.39 11.01
CA PHE A 291 -6.08 -17.83 12.24
C PHE A 291 -6.54 -16.38 12.12
N PHE A 292 -5.88 -15.60 11.26
CA PHE A 292 -6.23 -14.21 10.94
C PHE A 292 -6.77 -14.03 9.51
N GLY A 293 -7.26 -15.11 8.92
CA GLY A 293 -7.81 -15.14 7.57
C GLY A 293 -9.06 -15.98 7.52
N ILE A 294 -8.88 -17.30 7.42
CA ILE A 294 -10.00 -18.26 7.40
C ILE A 294 -10.84 -18.14 8.67
N LEU A 295 -10.23 -18.31 9.85
CA LEU A 295 -10.97 -18.34 11.11
C LEU A 295 -11.36 -16.97 11.65
N LYS A 296 -10.81 -15.89 11.10
CA LYS A 296 -11.14 -14.54 11.55
C LYS A 296 -12.63 -14.30 11.32
N GLU A 297 -13.34 -14.07 12.42
CA GLU A 297 -14.80 -13.89 12.50
C GLU A 297 -15.61 -15.04 11.87
N SER A 298 -15.06 -16.26 11.87
CA SER A 298 -15.81 -17.45 11.44
C SER A 298 -16.90 -17.81 12.44
N ASP A 299 -18.09 -18.17 11.92
CA ASP A 299 -19.22 -18.67 12.71
C ASP A 299 -18.92 -20.00 13.42
N ASP A 300 -18.06 -20.84 12.83
CA ASP A 300 -17.67 -22.15 13.38
C ASP A 300 -16.17 -22.43 13.11
N PRO A 301 -15.26 -21.82 13.91
CA PRO A 301 -13.82 -22.01 13.72
C PRO A 301 -13.38 -23.47 13.89
N ALA A 302 -14.09 -24.27 14.68
CA ALA A 302 -13.79 -25.68 14.89
C ALA A 302 -14.05 -26.50 13.62
N ALA A 303 -15.20 -26.31 12.98
CA ALA A 303 -15.51 -26.98 11.71
C ALA A 303 -14.52 -26.60 10.59
N ASP A 304 -14.13 -25.32 10.51
CA ASP A 304 -13.13 -24.84 9.54
C ASP A 304 -11.76 -25.48 9.75
N LEU A 305 -11.31 -25.58 11.01
CA LEU A 305 -10.07 -26.29 11.36
C LEU A 305 -10.15 -27.77 10.98
N ALA A 306 -11.28 -28.43 11.28
CA ALA A 306 -11.48 -29.84 10.94
C ALA A 306 -11.42 -30.07 9.41
N GLU A 307 -11.92 -29.15 8.59
CA GLU A 307 -11.78 -29.22 7.13
C GLU A 307 -10.33 -29.07 6.67
N LEU A 308 -9.55 -28.19 7.30
CA LEU A 308 -8.10 -28.07 7.10
C LEU A 308 -7.33 -29.27 7.67
N GLY A 309 -8.03 -30.19 8.34
CA GLY A 309 -7.47 -31.35 8.99
C GLY A 309 -6.74 -31.01 10.29
N VAL A 310 -6.95 -29.83 10.87
CA VAL A 310 -6.34 -29.40 12.14
C VAL A 310 -7.27 -29.76 13.30
N ASP A 311 -6.71 -30.00 14.48
CA ASP A 311 -7.48 -30.30 15.69
C ASP A 311 -8.31 -29.08 16.13
N GLU A 312 -9.59 -29.31 16.44
CA GLU A 312 -10.54 -28.29 16.89
C GLU A 312 -10.09 -27.55 18.15
N LYS A 313 -9.19 -28.14 18.96
CA LYS A 313 -8.63 -27.49 20.15
C LYS A 313 -7.93 -26.16 19.85
N TYR A 314 -7.43 -25.97 18.62
CA TYR A 314 -6.77 -24.74 18.19
C TYR A 314 -7.75 -23.64 17.76
N ALA A 315 -9.07 -23.87 17.81
CA ALA A 315 -10.08 -22.86 17.49
C ALA A 315 -9.98 -21.61 18.38
N VAL A 316 -9.40 -21.75 19.57
CA VAL A 316 -9.14 -20.63 20.50
C VAL A 316 -8.14 -19.60 19.96
N LEU A 317 -7.36 -19.95 18.93
CA LEU A 317 -6.44 -19.05 18.25
C LEU A 317 -7.13 -18.24 17.14
N ALA A 318 -8.42 -18.45 16.85
CA ALA A 318 -9.15 -17.60 15.92
C ALA A 318 -9.02 -16.12 16.34
N ASN A 319 -8.89 -15.22 15.36
CA ASN A 319 -8.72 -13.78 15.57
C ASN A 319 -7.36 -13.35 16.14
N THR A 320 -6.35 -14.21 16.11
CA THR A 320 -4.96 -13.85 16.49
C THR A 320 -4.05 -13.80 15.26
N HIS A 321 -3.01 -12.97 15.28
CA HIS A 321 -2.02 -12.86 14.20
C HIS A 321 -0.63 -13.28 14.66
N ALA A 322 0.30 -13.59 13.74
CA ALA A 322 1.62 -14.19 14.05
C ALA A 322 2.65 -13.24 14.70
N TYR A 323 2.26 -12.01 15.04
CA TYR A 323 3.17 -10.97 15.57
C TYR A 323 2.73 -10.44 16.93
N MET A 324 1.86 -11.19 17.62
CA MET A 324 1.45 -10.84 18.99
C MET A 324 2.54 -11.29 19.96
N ASP A 325 2.54 -10.71 21.16
CA ASP A 325 3.46 -11.16 22.19
C ASP A 325 3.11 -12.58 22.65
N GLU A 326 4.13 -13.37 23.03
CA GLU A 326 3.98 -14.78 23.42
C GLU A 326 2.94 -14.98 24.54
N GLU A 327 2.83 -14.00 25.44
CA GLU A 327 1.90 -14.01 26.57
C GLU A 327 0.43 -13.77 26.16
N GLU A 328 0.19 -13.20 24.97
CA GLU A 328 -1.16 -12.93 24.48
C GLU A 328 -1.83 -14.15 23.84
N TYR A 329 -1.04 -15.13 23.37
CA TYR A 329 -1.62 -16.31 22.76
C TYR A 329 -2.28 -17.22 23.81
N PRO A 330 -3.53 -17.66 23.56
CA PRO A 330 -4.19 -18.65 24.42
C PRO A 330 -3.47 -20.01 24.49
N ILE A 331 -2.63 -20.32 23.50
CA ILE A 331 -1.83 -21.54 23.38
C ILE A 331 -0.44 -21.15 22.87
N ASP A 332 0.61 -21.81 23.38
CA ASP A 332 1.97 -21.66 22.89
C ASP A 332 2.12 -22.16 21.43
N ILE A 333 2.17 -21.20 20.50
CA ILE A 333 2.34 -21.43 19.06
C ILE A 333 3.77 -21.77 18.66
N GLY A 334 4.75 -21.66 19.57
CA GLY A 334 6.14 -22.08 19.40
C GLY A 334 6.41 -23.51 19.86
N SER A 335 5.42 -24.16 20.49
CA SER A 335 5.57 -25.52 21.02
C SER A 335 5.77 -26.59 19.94
N GLU A 336 6.52 -27.65 20.28
CA GLU A 336 6.70 -28.82 19.39
C GLU A 336 5.36 -29.51 19.04
N GLU A 337 4.38 -29.43 19.94
CA GLU A 337 3.04 -29.96 19.70
C GLU A 337 2.33 -29.16 18.61
N PHE A 338 2.36 -27.83 18.68
CA PHE A 338 1.76 -26.97 17.67
C PHE A 338 2.47 -27.10 16.32
N GLU A 339 3.80 -27.17 16.31
CA GLU A 339 4.57 -27.41 15.08
C GLU A 339 4.10 -28.67 14.34
N ARG A 340 4.03 -29.80 15.07
CA ARG A 340 3.60 -31.08 14.50
C ARG A 340 2.13 -31.08 14.07
N ASP A 341 1.26 -30.52 14.91
CA ASP A 341 -0.19 -30.61 14.70
C ASP A 341 -0.70 -29.58 13.66
N PHE A 342 0.00 -28.46 13.47
CA PHE A 342 -0.37 -27.36 12.58
C PHE A 342 0.67 -27.09 11.48
N TYR A 343 1.88 -26.60 11.80
CA TYR A 343 2.83 -26.10 10.79
C TYR A 343 3.33 -27.19 9.83
N ASP A 344 3.58 -28.41 10.32
CA ASP A 344 3.97 -29.56 9.49
C ASP A 344 2.81 -30.10 8.63
N LYS A 345 1.57 -29.79 9.00
CA LYS A 345 0.36 -30.38 8.45
C LYS A 345 -0.29 -29.50 7.38
N VAL A 346 -0.48 -28.22 7.68
CA VAL A 346 -1.21 -27.28 6.83
C VAL A 346 -0.32 -26.78 5.71
N LYS A 347 -0.73 -27.00 4.46
CA LYS A 347 -0.01 -26.51 3.28
C LYS A 347 -0.82 -25.42 2.59
N LYS A 348 -0.14 -24.53 1.86
CA LYS A 348 -0.79 -23.50 1.04
C LYS A 348 -1.80 -24.08 0.03
N THR A 349 -1.60 -25.32 -0.43
CA THR A 349 -2.58 -26.02 -1.29
C THR A 349 -3.90 -26.31 -0.60
N ASP A 350 -3.90 -26.51 0.72
CA ASP A 350 -5.10 -26.80 1.49
C ASP A 350 -5.90 -25.52 1.73
N LEU A 351 -5.21 -24.39 1.93
CA LEU A 351 -5.84 -23.06 1.92
C LEU A 351 -6.55 -22.76 0.59
N VAL A 352 -5.91 -23.07 -0.54
CA VAL A 352 -6.53 -22.94 -1.86
C VAL A 352 -7.78 -23.81 -1.99
N LYS A 353 -7.73 -25.08 -1.55
CA LYS A 353 -8.88 -25.99 -1.61
C LYS A 353 -10.02 -25.50 -0.73
N PHE A 354 -9.72 -25.02 0.47
CA PHE A 354 -10.69 -24.46 1.40
C PHE A 354 -11.49 -23.34 0.73
N TYR A 355 -10.81 -22.33 0.18
CA TYR A 355 -11.50 -21.23 -0.52
C TYR A 355 -12.23 -21.66 -1.80
N LEU A 356 -11.82 -22.76 -2.45
CA LEU A 356 -12.58 -23.35 -3.56
C LEU A 356 -13.88 -24.02 -3.10
N HIS A 357 -13.93 -24.59 -1.89
CA HIS A 357 -15.15 -25.09 -1.27
C HIS A 357 -16.03 -23.96 -0.69
N HIS A 358 -15.39 -22.85 -0.31
CA HIS A 358 -16.02 -21.67 0.31
C HIS A 358 -15.88 -20.39 -0.55
N PRO A 359 -16.41 -20.38 -1.79
CA PRO A 359 -16.17 -19.27 -2.73
C PRO A 359 -16.76 -17.93 -2.29
N VAL A 360 -17.84 -17.93 -1.50
CA VAL A 360 -18.44 -16.70 -0.96
C VAL A 360 -17.47 -16.02 0.01
N ARG A 361 -16.97 -16.78 1.00
CA ARG A 361 -15.93 -16.31 1.94
C ARG A 361 -14.67 -15.87 1.21
N PHE A 362 -14.29 -16.56 0.14
CA PHE A 362 -13.13 -16.12 -0.64
C PHE A 362 -13.36 -14.75 -1.28
N VAL A 363 -14.52 -14.53 -1.90
CA VAL A 363 -14.86 -13.23 -2.51
C VAL A 363 -14.96 -12.13 -1.45
N GLU A 364 -15.45 -12.41 -0.25
CA GLU A 364 -15.44 -11.47 0.88
C GLU A 364 -14.00 -11.05 1.23
N LYS A 365 -13.10 -12.01 1.48
CA LYS A 365 -11.70 -11.70 1.81
C LYS A 365 -10.98 -10.96 0.66
N LEU A 366 -11.29 -11.28 -0.59
CA LEU A 366 -10.77 -10.53 -1.75
C LEU A 366 -11.36 -9.11 -1.83
N SER A 367 -12.60 -8.89 -1.39
CA SER A 367 -13.23 -7.57 -1.34
C SER A 367 -12.50 -6.68 -0.34
N LEU A 368 -12.19 -7.21 0.84
CA LEU A 368 -11.39 -6.52 1.86
C LEU A 368 -10.00 -6.13 1.34
N ALA A 369 -9.34 -7.02 0.59
CA ALA A 369 -8.06 -6.71 -0.03
C ALA A 369 -8.17 -5.57 -1.06
N ILE A 370 -9.25 -5.52 -1.86
CA ILE A 370 -9.49 -4.45 -2.82
C ILE A 370 -9.74 -3.12 -2.10
N ASP A 371 -10.54 -3.10 -1.03
CA ASP A 371 -10.79 -1.90 -0.24
C ASP A 371 -9.50 -1.36 0.40
N ASN A 372 -8.66 -2.27 0.89
CA ASN A 372 -7.31 -1.97 1.38
C ASN A 372 -6.31 -1.49 0.31
N SER A 373 -6.74 -1.31 -0.94
CA SER A 373 -5.91 -0.80 -2.05
C SER A 373 -6.17 0.68 -2.38
N ALA A 374 -6.92 1.39 -1.53
CA ALA A 374 -7.25 2.80 -1.73
C ALA A 374 -5.99 3.70 -1.76
N TYR A 375 -5.18 3.65 -0.71
CA TYR A 375 -3.95 4.42 -0.61
C TYR A 375 -2.76 3.72 -1.27
N ILE A 376 -1.90 4.50 -1.93
CA ILE A 376 -0.65 4.00 -2.53
C ILE A 376 0.41 3.79 -1.46
N ARG A 377 0.59 4.78 -0.58
CA ARG A 377 1.46 4.68 0.60
C ARG A 377 0.69 4.01 1.76
N PRO A 378 1.37 3.29 2.66
CA PRO A 378 0.68 2.59 3.74
C PRO A 378 0.11 3.61 4.74
N PRO A 379 -1.18 3.51 5.11
CA PRO A 379 -1.84 4.48 5.99
C PRO A 379 -1.39 4.41 7.46
N GLY A 380 -0.61 3.40 7.83
CA GLY A 380 -0.09 3.22 9.19
C GLY A 380 1.34 3.70 9.38
N LEU A 381 1.92 4.41 8.40
CA LEU A 381 3.33 4.84 8.44
C LEU A 381 3.48 6.35 8.31
N GLY A 382 4.25 6.93 9.23
CA GLY A 382 4.65 8.33 9.15
C GLY A 382 5.63 8.56 8.00
N ASN A 383 5.63 9.78 7.47
CA ASN A 383 6.50 10.16 6.35
C ASN A 383 7.20 11.51 6.53
N SER A 384 7.05 12.11 7.72
CA SER A 384 7.81 13.26 8.20
C SER A 384 9.02 12.79 8.99
N ALA A 385 10.12 13.53 8.90
CA ALA A 385 11.30 13.31 9.73
C ALA A 385 11.22 14.02 11.09
N GLU A 386 10.25 14.92 11.26
CA GLU A 386 10.18 15.82 12.42
C GLU A 386 8.95 15.54 13.30
N VAL A 387 7.82 15.18 12.71
CA VAL A 387 6.55 14.96 13.43
C VAL A 387 6.10 13.50 13.30
N PRO A 388 5.94 12.77 14.42
CA PRO A 388 5.48 11.38 14.40
C PRO A 388 4.09 11.23 13.77
N MET A 389 3.93 10.21 12.92
CA MET A 389 2.66 9.91 12.24
C MET A 389 2.03 11.11 11.50
N GLU A 390 2.87 11.98 10.95
CA GLU A 390 2.44 13.03 10.02
C GLU A 390 2.48 12.55 8.56
N PHE A 391 1.50 13.00 7.78
CA PHE A 391 1.38 12.72 6.37
C PHE A 391 1.62 13.96 5.51
N THR A 392 2.59 13.87 4.60
CA THR A 392 2.93 14.93 3.66
C THR A 392 1.96 14.99 2.50
N ASP A 393 1.56 16.19 2.11
CA ASP A 393 0.78 16.46 0.90
C ASP A 393 1.65 16.85 -0.31
N LYS A 394 2.97 16.84 -0.13
CA LYS A 394 3.92 17.18 -1.20
C LYS A 394 3.73 16.26 -2.39
N TRP A 395 3.31 16.82 -3.53
CA TRP A 395 3.19 16.07 -4.79
C TRP A 395 2.33 14.80 -4.70
N SER A 396 1.27 14.84 -3.90
CA SER A 396 0.30 13.74 -3.70
C SER A 396 -0.94 13.84 -4.61
N GLY A 397 -0.86 14.61 -5.71
CA GLY A 397 -2.02 14.91 -6.54
C GLY A 397 -2.67 13.69 -7.21
N TRP A 398 -1.88 12.68 -7.61
CA TRP A 398 -2.44 11.42 -8.10
C TRP A 398 -2.99 10.58 -6.96
N SER A 399 -2.29 10.50 -5.83
CA SER A 399 -2.78 9.81 -4.62
C SER A 399 -4.15 10.33 -4.18
N SER A 400 -4.33 11.66 -4.09
CA SER A 400 -5.62 12.27 -3.72
C SER A 400 -6.71 12.00 -4.77
N ILE A 401 -6.39 12.07 -6.07
CA ILE A 401 -7.36 11.74 -7.13
C ILE A 401 -7.74 10.27 -7.08
N ARG A 402 -6.78 9.36 -6.84
CA ARG A 402 -7.04 7.92 -6.76
C ARG A 402 -8.06 7.62 -5.66
N VAL A 403 -7.86 8.18 -4.48
CA VAL A 403 -8.79 8.04 -3.35
C VAL A 403 -10.15 8.68 -3.69
N ALA A 404 -10.15 9.84 -4.35
CA ALA A 404 -11.40 10.46 -4.77
C ALA A 404 -12.18 9.62 -5.80
N LEU A 405 -11.48 8.88 -6.68
CA LEU A 405 -12.05 7.97 -7.67
C LEU A 405 -12.35 6.59 -7.06
N LYS A 406 -13.30 6.54 -6.12
CA LYS A 406 -13.66 5.32 -5.35
C LYS A 406 -13.79 4.03 -6.16
N PHE A 407 -14.24 4.13 -7.41
CA PHE A 407 -14.34 2.99 -8.33
C PHE A 407 -13.01 2.26 -8.63
N LEU A 408 -11.84 2.85 -8.31
CA LEU A 408 -10.53 2.23 -8.48
C LEU A 408 -10.19 1.21 -7.38
N TYR A 409 -10.91 1.25 -6.26
CA TYR A 409 -10.75 0.35 -5.12
C TYR A 409 -12.10 -0.13 -4.56
N GLU A 410 -13.19 0.05 -5.32
CA GLU A 410 -14.51 -0.49 -4.99
C GLU A 410 -14.60 -1.96 -5.45
N PRO A 411 -14.84 -2.93 -4.54
CA PRO A 411 -14.75 -4.36 -4.85
C PRO A 411 -15.56 -4.79 -6.06
N TRP A 412 -16.85 -4.44 -6.11
CA TRP A 412 -17.73 -4.88 -7.20
C TRP A 412 -17.34 -4.28 -8.56
N VAL A 413 -16.82 -3.05 -8.59
CA VAL A 413 -16.35 -2.41 -9.84
C VAL A 413 -15.09 -3.11 -10.34
N VAL A 414 -14.13 -3.35 -9.45
CA VAL A 414 -12.86 -4.00 -9.76
C VAL A 414 -13.11 -5.43 -10.26
N PHE A 415 -13.94 -6.21 -9.56
CA PHE A 415 -14.33 -7.54 -10.03
C PHE A 415 -15.00 -7.50 -11.39
N ALA A 416 -15.97 -6.61 -11.60
CA ALA A 416 -16.63 -6.46 -12.89
C ALA A 416 -15.61 -6.13 -13.99
N ALA A 417 -14.72 -5.15 -13.76
CA ALA A 417 -13.69 -4.77 -14.70
C ALA A 417 -12.76 -5.95 -15.05
N PHE A 418 -12.31 -6.70 -14.04
CA PHE A 418 -11.43 -7.86 -14.25
C PHE A 418 -12.14 -8.96 -15.02
N ILE A 419 -13.37 -9.30 -14.65
CA ILE A 419 -14.19 -10.30 -15.35
C ILE A 419 -14.39 -9.88 -16.81
N PHE A 420 -14.75 -8.62 -17.08
CA PHE A 420 -14.96 -8.14 -18.45
C PHE A 420 -13.67 -8.15 -19.26
N ILE A 421 -12.54 -7.72 -18.69
CA ILE A 421 -11.25 -7.72 -19.38
C ILE A 421 -10.80 -9.16 -19.66
N THR A 422 -10.92 -10.06 -18.70
CA THR A 422 -10.61 -11.49 -18.88
C THR A 422 -11.51 -12.13 -19.93
N ALA A 423 -12.83 -11.93 -19.85
CA ALA A 423 -13.77 -12.46 -20.84
C ALA A 423 -13.49 -11.91 -22.25
N TYR A 424 -13.20 -10.61 -22.35
CA TYR A 424 -12.79 -9.98 -23.61
C TYR A 424 -11.52 -10.62 -24.16
N MET A 425 -10.49 -10.83 -23.34
CA MET A 425 -9.23 -11.44 -23.80
C MET A 425 -9.39 -12.91 -24.18
N VAL A 426 -10.18 -13.68 -23.43
CA VAL A 426 -10.55 -15.05 -23.81
C VAL A 426 -11.27 -15.06 -25.16
N PHE A 427 -12.26 -14.18 -25.35
CA PHE A 427 -12.96 -14.03 -26.62
C PHE A 427 -12.00 -13.67 -27.76
N MET A 428 -11.09 -12.71 -27.54
CA MET A 428 -10.11 -12.31 -28.56
C MET A 428 -9.15 -13.45 -28.90
N ASN A 429 -8.68 -14.21 -27.90
CA ASN A 429 -7.85 -15.40 -28.09
C ASN A 429 -8.59 -16.46 -28.93
N VAL A 430 -9.81 -16.84 -28.53
CA VAL A 430 -10.65 -17.80 -29.26
C VAL A 430 -10.92 -17.32 -30.68
N PHE A 431 -11.34 -16.06 -30.85
CA PHE A 431 -11.61 -15.46 -32.16
C PHE A 431 -10.39 -15.53 -33.06
N TYR A 432 -9.21 -15.18 -32.55
CA TYR A 432 -8.00 -15.15 -33.36
C TYR A 432 -7.45 -16.54 -33.67
N ILE A 433 -7.55 -17.49 -32.74
CA ILE A 433 -7.14 -18.89 -32.95
C ILE A 433 -8.07 -19.56 -33.96
N HIS A 434 -9.39 -19.46 -33.77
CA HIS A 434 -10.40 -20.07 -34.62
C HIS A 434 -10.36 -19.54 -36.06
N ASN A 435 -10.19 -18.23 -36.22
CA ASN A 435 -10.12 -17.60 -37.54
C ASN A 435 -8.70 -17.64 -38.16
N HIS A 436 -7.73 -18.31 -37.53
CA HIS A 436 -6.32 -18.35 -37.95
C HIS A 436 -5.69 -16.97 -38.21
N LYS A 437 -6.14 -15.93 -37.48
CA LYS A 437 -5.76 -14.53 -37.70
C LYS A 437 -4.48 -14.10 -36.96
N ILE A 438 -3.85 -15.00 -36.19
CA ILE A 438 -2.56 -14.73 -35.53
C ILE A 438 -1.39 -15.14 -36.43
N GLU A 439 -1.12 -14.32 -37.44
CA GLU A 439 -0.13 -14.66 -38.47
C GLU A 439 1.30 -14.25 -38.08
N SER A 440 1.49 -13.16 -37.33
CA SER A 440 2.83 -12.63 -37.02
C SER A 440 3.30 -12.98 -35.60
N PRO A 441 4.61 -13.32 -35.41
CA PRO A 441 5.20 -13.51 -34.08
C PRO A 441 5.02 -12.31 -33.15
N LYS A 442 5.05 -11.09 -33.70
CA LYS A 442 4.80 -9.86 -32.94
C LYS A 442 3.39 -9.80 -32.34
N ARG A 443 2.37 -10.24 -33.10
CA ARG A 443 0.99 -10.28 -32.60
C ARG A 443 0.83 -11.34 -31.51
N LYS A 444 1.46 -12.51 -31.67
CA LYS A 444 1.50 -13.56 -30.63
C LYS A 444 2.09 -13.02 -29.33
N TYR A 445 3.28 -12.45 -29.41
CA TYR A 445 3.96 -11.84 -28.26
C TYR A 445 3.07 -10.81 -27.55
N MET A 446 2.44 -9.90 -28.30
CA MET A 446 1.59 -8.85 -27.73
C MET A 446 0.35 -9.41 -27.02
N ILE A 447 -0.36 -10.37 -27.64
CA ILE A 447 -1.56 -10.98 -27.03
C ILE A 447 -1.17 -11.73 -25.75
N CYS A 448 -0.14 -12.58 -25.81
CA CYS A 448 0.28 -13.33 -24.63
C CYS A 448 0.90 -12.45 -23.53
N ALA A 449 1.56 -11.34 -23.88
CA ALA A 449 2.03 -10.38 -22.89
C ALA A 449 0.85 -9.70 -22.17
N LEU A 450 -0.24 -9.41 -22.87
CA LEU A 450 -1.49 -8.91 -22.26
C LEU A 450 -2.16 -9.98 -21.40
N ASP A 451 -2.20 -11.24 -21.85
CA ASP A 451 -2.74 -12.36 -21.06
C ASP A 451 -1.95 -12.53 -19.76
N ILE A 452 -0.62 -12.45 -19.81
CA ILE A 452 0.24 -12.50 -18.62
C ILE A 452 -0.03 -11.30 -17.71
N LEU A 453 -0.18 -10.09 -18.25
CA LEU A 453 -0.51 -8.92 -17.43
C LEU A 453 -1.84 -9.10 -16.67
N ILE A 454 -2.87 -9.64 -17.33
CA ILE A 454 -4.18 -9.90 -16.72
C ILE A 454 -4.11 -11.02 -15.69
N LEU A 455 -3.36 -12.08 -15.98
CA LEU A 455 -3.09 -13.12 -15.00
C LEU A 455 -2.33 -12.56 -13.79
N GLY A 456 -1.39 -11.64 -14.01
CA GLY A 456 -0.70 -10.92 -12.95
C GLY A 456 -1.63 -10.10 -12.07
N LEU A 457 -2.60 -9.37 -12.67
CA LEU A 457 -3.63 -8.65 -11.93
C LEU A 457 -4.41 -9.58 -10.97
N TRP A 458 -4.85 -10.75 -11.46
CA TRP A 458 -5.54 -11.74 -10.62
C TRP A 458 -4.63 -12.34 -9.54
N ILE A 459 -3.40 -12.73 -9.88
CA ILE A 459 -2.46 -13.32 -8.90
C ILE A 459 -2.14 -12.31 -7.80
N ASN A 460 -1.91 -11.04 -8.14
CA ASN A 460 -1.57 -10.01 -7.16
C ASN A 460 -2.73 -9.63 -6.25
N LEU A 461 -3.98 -9.92 -6.64
CA LEU A 461 -5.15 -9.79 -5.78
C LEU A 461 -5.33 -11.03 -4.89
N VAL A 462 -5.13 -12.22 -5.44
CA VAL A 462 -5.40 -13.50 -4.76
C VAL A 462 -4.31 -13.88 -3.76
N LEU A 463 -3.04 -13.69 -4.13
CA LEU A 463 -1.92 -14.22 -3.37
C LEU A 463 -1.79 -13.59 -1.96
N PRO A 464 -1.97 -12.26 -1.76
CA PRO A 464 -1.96 -11.68 -0.42
C PRO A 464 -2.94 -12.36 0.54
N VAL A 465 -4.20 -12.56 0.11
CA VAL A 465 -5.23 -13.21 0.92
C VAL A 465 -4.90 -14.67 1.23
N LEU A 466 -4.43 -15.43 0.22
CA LEU A 466 -4.07 -16.83 0.42
C LEU A 466 -2.85 -17.04 1.31
N THR A 467 -1.96 -16.05 1.39
CA THR A 467 -0.68 -16.19 2.08
C THR A 467 -0.63 -15.49 3.42
N ASN A 468 -1.35 -14.39 3.64
CA ASN A 468 -1.32 -13.63 4.90
C ASN A 468 -2.71 -13.43 5.52
N GLY A 469 -3.77 -13.99 4.94
CA GLY A 469 -5.13 -13.72 5.41
C GLY A 469 -5.42 -12.22 5.33
N GLU A 470 -5.83 -11.62 6.45
CA GLU A 470 -6.10 -10.19 6.55
C GLU A 470 -4.97 -9.37 7.19
N ALA A 471 -3.82 -10.00 7.51
CA ALA A 471 -2.69 -9.30 8.10
C ALA A 471 -1.99 -8.40 7.06
N ASP A 472 -1.70 -7.15 7.43
CA ASP A 472 -0.94 -6.18 6.63
C ASP A 472 -1.40 -6.03 5.16
N LEU A 473 -2.71 -6.20 4.89
CA LEU A 473 -3.24 -6.20 3.53
C LEU A 473 -2.81 -4.97 2.71
N ALA A 474 -2.91 -3.77 3.29
CA ALA A 474 -2.54 -2.52 2.62
C ALA A 474 -1.12 -2.55 2.01
N LYS A 475 -0.15 -3.06 2.76
CA LYS A 475 1.25 -3.21 2.33
C LYS A 475 1.40 -4.28 1.26
N HIS A 476 0.69 -5.40 1.39
CA HIS A 476 0.74 -6.48 0.39
C HIS A 476 0.02 -6.12 -0.92
N MET A 477 -0.88 -5.14 -0.91
CA MET A 477 -1.61 -4.67 -2.09
C MET A 477 -0.86 -3.64 -2.95
N PHE A 478 0.34 -3.19 -2.56
CA PHE A 478 1.12 -2.20 -3.32
C PHE A 478 1.31 -2.55 -4.82
N LEU A 479 1.63 -3.80 -5.14
CA LEU A 479 1.80 -4.22 -6.53
C LEU A 479 0.48 -4.24 -7.30
N PHE A 480 -0.60 -4.64 -6.64
CA PHE A 480 -1.94 -4.58 -7.22
C PHE A 480 -2.30 -3.12 -7.55
N ILE A 481 -2.09 -2.20 -6.61
CA ILE A 481 -2.27 -0.75 -6.80
C ILE A 481 -1.51 -0.27 -8.03
N ASN A 482 -0.22 -0.62 -8.14
CA ASN A 482 0.59 -0.20 -9.27
C ASN A 482 0.08 -0.74 -10.61
N CYS A 483 -0.41 -1.97 -10.64
CA CYS A 483 -0.98 -2.55 -11.86
C CYS A 483 -2.34 -1.92 -12.23
N ILE A 484 -3.19 -1.59 -11.25
CA ILE A 484 -4.43 -0.82 -11.47
C ILE A 484 -4.12 0.56 -12.04
N ASP A 485 -3.13 1.26 -11.49
CA ASP A 485 -2.73 2.59 -11.97
C ASP A 485 -2.16 2.55 -13.39
N ILE A 486 -1.37 1.51 -13.73
CA ILE A 486 -0.91 1.28 -15.11
C ILE A 486 -2.08 1.00 -16.05
N LEU A 487 -3.05 0.17 -15.63
CA LEU A 487 -4.26 -0.09 -16.41
C LEU A 487 -5.07 1.19 -16.62
N PHE A 488 -5.25 1.98 -15.56
CA PHE A 488 -5.96 3.25 -15.62
C PHE A 488 -5.23 4.29 -16.48
N PHE A 489 -3.91 4.35 -16.40
CA PHE A 489 -3.06 5.14 -17.31
C PHE A 489 -3.33 4.77 -18.78
N VAL A 490 -3.41 3.47 -19.11
CA VAL A 490 -3.73 3.00 -20.47
C VAL A 490 -5.16 3.41 -20.87
N CYS A 491 -6.13 3.31 -19.96
CA CYS A 491 -7.50 3.77 -20.18
C CYS A 491 -7.57 5.27 -20.47
N ILE A 492 -6.92 6.12 -19.66
CA ILE A 492 -6.84 7.57 -19.89
C ILE A 492 -6.18 7.85 -21.23
N MET A 493 -5.10 7.15 -21.58
CA MET A 493 -4.45 7.29 -22.88
C MET A 493 -5.41 6.94 -24.03
N GLY A 494 -6.25 5.93 -23.87
CA GLY A 494 -7.32 5.60 -24.81
C GLY A 494 -8.34 6.73 -24.95
N ILE A 495 -8.76 7.33 -23.84
CA ILE A 495 -9.72 8.44 -23.78
C ILE A 495 -9.14 9.70 -24.45
N VAL A 496 -7.95 10.15 -24.03
CA VAL A 496 -7.29 11.37 -24.51
C VAL A 496 -6.97 11.31 -26.01
N THR A 497 -6.70 10.11 -26.52
CA THR A 497 -6.37 9.92 -27.95
C THR A 497 -7.61 9.67 -28.83
N ALA A 498 -8.79 9.51 -28.22
CA ALA A 498 -10.05 9.28 -28.92
C ALA A 498 -10.57 10.54 -29.65
N PRO A 499 -11.48 10.38 -30.63
CA PRO A 499 -12.21 11.51 -31.20
C PRO A 499 -13.00 12.29 -30.13
N LEU A 500 -13.12 13.61 -30.29
CA LEU A 500 -13.71 14.53 -29.29
C LEU A 500 -15.05 14.06 -28.70
N LYS A 501 -15.95 13.50 -29.51
CA LYS A 501 -17.24 12.97 -29.03
C LYS A 501 -17.08 11.83 -28.02
N ARG A 502 -16.16 10.90 -28.28
CA ARG A 502 -15.87 9.77 -27.37
C ARG A 502 -15.13 10.26 -26.14
N PHE A 503 -14.20 11.19 -26.30
CA PHE A 503 -13.50 11.84 -25.20
C PHE A 503 -14.48 12.47 -24.20
N ILE A 504 -15.40 13.32 -24.68
CA ILE A 504 -16.43 13.96 -23.83
C ILE A 504 -17.34 12.90 -23.19
N GLY A 505 -17.79 11.90 -23.95
CA GLY A 505 -18.62 10.83 -23.41
C GLY A 505 -17.94 10.03 -22.30
N SER A 506 -16.66 9.71 -22.45
CA SER A 506 -15.88 9.01 -21.43
C SER A 506 -15.65 9.87 -20.18
N LEU A 507 -15.39 11.18 -20.34
CA LEU A 507 -15.27 12.08 -19.20
C LEU A 507 -16.58 12.21 -18.42
N ILE A 508 -17.73 12.31 -19.11
CA ILE A 508 -19.04 12.32 -18.47
C ILE A 508 -19.28 10.99 -17.75
N ALA A 509 -18.97 9.86 -18.38
CA ALA A 509 -19.13 8.55 -17.75
C ALA A 509 -18.26 8.41 -16.49
N MET A 510 -17.01 8.87 -16.53
CA MET A 510 -16.13 8.89 -15.35
C MET A 510 -16.66 9.81 -14.25
N ALA A 511 -17.12 11.01 -14.60
CA ALA A 511 -17.67 11.96 -13.63
C ALA A 511 -18.96 11.43 -12.99
N VAL A 512 -19.84 10.79 -13.77
CA VAL A 512 -21.05 10.14 -13.27
C VAL A 512 -20.69 8.96 -12.37
N LEU A 513 -19.81 8.05 -12.83
CA LEU A 513 -19.41 6.88 -12.05
C LEU A 513 -18.78 7.30 -10.71
N SER A 514 -17.91 8.32 -10.72
CA SER A 514 -17.31 8.85 -9.50
C SER A 514 -18.37 9.51 -8.61
N GLY A 515 -19.23 10.36 -9.19
CA GLY A 515 -20.25 11.09 -8.45
C GLY A 515 -21.26 10.19 -7.75
N LEU A 516 -21.61 9.03 -8.33
CA LEU A 516 -22.53 8.06 -7.73
C LEU A 516 -22.08 7.59 -6.33
N PHE A 517 -20.77 7.49 -6.08
CA PHE A 517 -20.24 7.08 -4.77
C PHE A 517 -20.32 8.17 -3.69
N TYR A 518 -20.59 9.42 -4.08
CA TYR A 518 -20.75 10.56 -3.16
C TYR A 518 -22.21 10.96 -2.96
N ILE A 519 -23.15 10.34 -3.69
CA ILE A 519 -24.58 10.58 -3.46
C ILE A 519 -24.97 9.89 -2.16
N ARG A 520 -25.34 10.67 -1.15
CA ARG A 520 -25.95 10.18 0.09
C ARG A 520 -27.20 10.99 0.44
N ILE A 521 -28.09 10.37 1.20
CA ILE A 521 -29.25 11.06 1.77
C ILE A 521 -28.73 11.80 3.02
N PRO A 522 -28.83 13.14 3.09
CA PRO A 522 -28.40 13.87 4.27
C PRO A 522 -29.27 13.48 5.47
N ASN A 523 -28.66 13.39 6.64
CA ASN A 523 -29.38 13.14 7.89
C ASN A 523 -30.30 14.33 8.21
N ASP A 524 -31.39 14.04 8.92
CA ASP A 524 -32.23 15.08 9.52
C ASP A 524 -31.36 15.93 10.45
N THR A 525 -31.58 17.24 10.46
CA THR A 525 -30.84 18.17 11.32
C THR A 525 -31.77 18.90 12.27
N MET A 526 -31.23 19.30 13.42
CA MET A 526 -31.95 20.14 14.39
C MET A 526 -31.00 21.12 15.09
N GLU A 527 -31.53 22.24 15.56
CA GLU A 527 -30.80 23.18 16.41
C GLU A 527 -31.08 22.88 17.89
N PHE A 528 -30.03 22.80 18.70
CA PHE A 528 -30.14 22.58 20.14
C PHE A 528 -28.91 23.13 20.85
N GLY A 529 -29.13 23.97 21.88
CA GLY A 529 -28.05 24.62 22.62
C GLY A 529 -27.36 25.75 21.87
N ARG A 530 -26.44 26.43 22.57
CA ARG A 530 -25.57 27.47 22.02
C ARG A 530 -24.13 27.22 22.46
N PHE A 531 -23.20 27.57 21.59
CA PHE A 531 -21.77 27.55 21.89
C PHE A 531 -21.12 28.78 21.24
N ASN A 532 -20.31 29.52 22.01
CA ASN A 532 -19.73 30.81 21.61
C ASN A 532 -20.79 31.82 21.12
N GLY A 533 -22.01 31.74 21.65
CA GLY A 533 -23.13 32.62 21.30
C GLY A 533 -23.94 32.19 20.07
N GLU A 534 -23.47 31.23 19.28
CA GLU A 534 -24.15 30.73 18.08
C GLU A 534 -24.95 29.45 18.37
N PRO A 535 -26.13 29.23 17.73
CA PRO A 535 -26.86 27.97 17.84
C PRO A 535 -26.03 26.78 17.32
N VAL A 536 -26.05 25.66 18.04
CA VAL A 536 -25.38 24.44 17.58
C VAL A 536 -26.34 23.64 16.70
N THR A 537 -25.89 23.31 15.48
CA THR A 537 -26.62 22.43 14.56
C THR A 537 -26.16 20.99 14.74
N TRP A 538 -27.11 20.08 14.89
CA TRP A 538 -26.90 18.66 15.09
C TRP A 538 -27.49 17.85 13.95
N GLU A 539 -26.81 16.77 13.59
CA GLU A 539 -27.33 15.68 12.77
C GLU A 539 -27.92 14.61 13.69
N ILE A 540 -29.09 14.09 13.32
CA ILE A 540 -29.72 12.98 14.03
C ILE A 540 -29.10 11.69 13.49
N ALA A 541 -28.17 11.11 14.25
CA ALA A 541 -27.49 9.87 13.90
C ALA A 541 -28.41 8.66 14.08
N GLU A 542 -29.14 8.60 15.19
CA GLU A 542 -30.06 7.50 15.49
C GLU A 542 -31.29 8.00 16.27
N ARG A 543 -32.44 7.32 16.08
CA ARG A 543 -33.65 7.52 16.87
C ARG A 543 -33.98 6.23 17.61
N TYR A 544 -34.08 6.30 18.93
CA TYR A 544 -34.38 5.16 19.78
C TYR A 544 -35.88 5.00 20.04
N ASN A 545 -36.29 3.76 20.33
CA ASN A 545 -37.69 3.42 20.63
C ASN A 545 -38.23 4.06 21.92
N ASP A 546 -37.34 4.50 22.81
CA ASP A 546 -37.68 5.21 24.04
C ASP A 546 -37.95 6.71 23.82
N GLY A 547 -37.91 7.18 22.57
CA GLY A 547 -38.14 8.57 22.19
C GLY A 547 -36.89 9.45 22.27
N THR A 548 -35.74 8.89 22.68
CA THR A 548 -34.46 9.60 22.70
C THR A 548 -33.78 9.55 21.34
N MET A 549 -32.85 10.47 21.10
CA MET A 549 -32.13 10.58 19.83
C MET A 549 -30.63 10.69 20.10
N LEU A 550 -29.83 10.03 19.27
CA LEU A 550 -28.39 10.24 19.25
C LEU A 550 -28.08 11.37 18.28
N LEU A 551 -27.46 12.44 18.78
CA LEU A 551 -27.16 13.64 18.03
C LEU A 551 -25.65 13.81 17.91
N VAL A 552 -25.18 14.20 16.73
CA VAL A 552 -23.77 14.55 16.48
C VAL A 552 -23.72 15.96 15.91
N THR A 553 -22.82 16.82 16.37
CA THR A 553 -22.69 18.18 15.81
C THR A 553 -22.41 18.11 14.32
N LYS A 554 -23.14 18.85 13.50
CA LYS A 554 -23.03 18.78 12.04
C LYS A 554 -21.62 19.15 11.55
N ASP A 555 -21.08 20.22 12.11
CA ASP A 555 -19.73 20.71 11.84
C ASP A 555 -18.84 20.49 13.07
N CYS A 556 -17.52 20.57 12.90
CA CYS A 556 -16.58 20.57 14.03
C CYS A 556 -16.80 21.82 14.89
N ILE A 557 -16.94 21.63 16.21
CA ILE A 557 -17.16 22.72 17.17
C ILE A 557 -15.86 23.41 17.60
N GLY A 558 -14.71 22.88 17.18
CA GLY A 558 -13.38 23.40 17.43
C GLY A 558 -12.32 22.43 16.93
N TYR A 559 -11.06 22.84 16.98
CA TYR A 559 -9.89 21.98 16.76
C TYR A 559 -9.03 22.05 18.01
N MET A 560 -8.65 20.90 18.55
CA MET A 560 -7.78 20.83 19.73
C MET A 560 -7.08 19.47 19.81
N PRO A 561 -6.00 19.37 20.61
CA PRO A 561 -5.39 18.09 20.93
C PRO A 561 -6.37 17.16 21.63
N PHE A 562 -6.13 15.85 21.56
CA PHE A 562 -6.86 14.89 22.37
C PHE A 562 -6.45 15.01 23.85
N ASP A 563 -5.14 15.06 24.08
CA ASP A 563 -4.49 15.19 25.39
C ASP A 563 -3.04 15.67 25.21
N ASP A 564 -2.42 16.14 26.29
CA ASP A 564 -1.01 16.54 26.29
C ASP A 564 -0.03 15.33 26.28
N SER A 565 -0.48 14.13 26.69
CA SER A 565 0.43 13.01 26.99
C SER A 565 -0.04 11.63 26.60
N GLY A 566 -1.35 11.34 26.58
CA GLY A 566 -1.83 9.98 26.36
C GLY A 566 -3.20 9.85 25.70
N ASN A 567 -3.49 8.66 25.17
CA ASN A 567 -4.74 8.34 24.49
C ASN A 567 -5.83 7.78 25.43
N ASP A 568 -5.82 8.19 26.69
CA ASP A 568 -6.84 7.78 27.66
C ASP A 568 -8.04 8.72 27.64
N TRP A 569 -9.18 8.23 27.15
CA TRP A 569 -10.42 9.00 27.16
C TRP A 569 -10.82 9.50 28.56
N GLU A 570 -10.73 8.66 29.61
CA GLU A 570 -11.27 9.00 30.93
C GLU A 570 -10.62 10.24 31.52
N SER A 571 -9.30 10.34 31.36
CA SER A 571 -8.47 11.43 31.90
C SER A 571 -8.13 12.52 30.89
N SER A 572 -8.52 12.37 29.61
CA SER A 572 -8.18 13.33 28.55
C SER A 572 -8.71 14.75 28.79
N ASP A 573 -7.89 15.73 28.42
CA ASP A 573 -8.27 17.15 28.40
C ASP A 573 -9.47 17.41 27.47
N LEU A 574 -9.55 16.70 26.33
CA LEU A 574 -10.68 16.81 25.40
C LEU A 574 -12.00 16.42 26.05
N ARG A 575 -12.06 15.28 26.76
CA ARG A 575 -13.26 14.85 27.49
C ARG A 575 -13.64 15.84 28.58
N ALA A 576 -12.65 16.32 29.35
CA ALA A 576 -12.86 17.28 30.41
C ALA A 576 -13.45 18.58 29.85
N TRP A 577 -12.94 19.08 28.72
CA TRP A 577 -13.47 20.26 28.04
C TRP A 577 -14.90 20.04 27.52
N LEU A 578 -15.20 18.90 26.90
CA LEU A 578 -16.55 18.58 26.40
C LEU A 578 -17.60 18.56 27.51
N ASN A 579 -17.27 18.00 28.68
CA ASN A 579 -18.20 17.87 29.80
C ASN A 579 -18.17 19.06 30.78
N SER A 580 -17.36 20.09 30.51
CA SER A 580 -17.32 21.32 31.31
C SER A 580 -17.42 22.57 30.44
N GLY A 581 -16.35 22.93 29.72
CA GLY A 581 -16.25 24.12 28.89
C GLY A 581 -17.32 24.21 27.81
N PHE A 582 -17.53 23.15 27.03
CA PHE A 582 -18.55 23.13 25.98
C PHE A 582 -19.97 23.23 26.55
N LEU A 583 -20.27 22.48 27.61
CA LEU A 583 -21.58 22.52 28.28
C LEU A 583 -21.85 23.80 29.08
N ALA A 584 -20.83 24.62 29.36
CA ALA A 584 -20.98 25.85 30.15
C ALA A 584 -21.90 26.87 29.45
N ASP A 585 -21.91 26.88 28.11
CA ASP A 585 -22.72 27.80 27.31
C ASP A 585 -24.19 27.37 27.19
N PHE A 586 -24.52 26.14 27.59
CA PHE A 586 -25.88 25.63 27.62
C PHE A 586 -26.61 26.15 28.86
N THR A 587 -27.93 26.36 28.76
CA THR A 587 -28.76 26.66 29.92
C THR A 587 -29.03 25.41 30.76
N ASP A 588 -29.44 25.57 32.03
CA ASP A 588 -29.79 24.42 32.88
C ASP A 588 -30.89 23.55 32.25
N ALA A 589 -31.91 24.18 31.66
CA ALA A 589 -33.01 23.49 30.99
C ALA A 589 -32.57 22.72 29.72
N GLU A 590 -31.52 23.19 29.04
CA GLU A 590 -30.93 22.46 27.92
C GLU A 590 -30.08 21.30 28.42
N ARG A 591 -29.27 21.50 29.47
CA ARG A 591 -28.48 20.42 30.09
C ARG A 591 -29.35 19.28 30.61
N GLU A 592 -30.54 19.56 31.15
CA GLU A 592 -31.50 18.54 31.59
C GLU A 592 -32.00 17.64 30.45
N LYS A 593 -31.91 18.09 29.19
CA LYS A 593 -32.25 17.29 28.01
C LYS A 593 -31.10 16.41 27.50
N ILE A 594 -29.90 16.59 28.05
CA ILE A 594 -28.72 15.79 27.70
C ILE A 594 -28.65 14.63 28.68
N MET A 595 -28.84 13.43 28.17
CA MET A 595 -28.77 12.22 28.97
C MET A 595 -27.33 11.79 29.19
N ARG A 596 -27.07 11.29 30.39
CA ARG A 596 -25.84 10.57 30.67
C ARG A 596 -25.91 9.17 30.06
N VAL A 597 -24.92 8.81 29.27
CA VAL A 597 -24.81 7.50 28.61
C VAL A 597 -23.55 6.78 29.03
N THR A 598 -23.65 5.46 29.15
CA THR A 598 -22.49 4.59 29.36
C THR A 598 -21.89 4.23 28.02
N ASN A 599 -20.69 4.70 27.74
CA ASN A 599 -19.91 4.37 26.56
C ASN A 599 -19.02 3.16 26.84
N GLU A 600 -18.92 2.25 25.86
CA GLU A 600 -17.90 1.21 25.83
C GLU A 600 -16.65 1.80 25.16
N VAL A 601 -15.55 1.87 25.91
CA VAL A 601 -14.32 2.53 25.45
C VAL A 601 -13.20 1.50 25.35
N VAL A 602 -12.66 1.35 24.15
CA VAL A 602 -11.51 0.49 23.87
C VAL A 602 -10.26 1.03 24.57
N LEU A 603 -9.43 0.13 25.10
CA LEU A 603 -8.18 0.46 25.78
C LEU A 603 -6.96 0.15 24.90
N SER A 604 -5.91 0.96 25.06
CA SER A 604 -4.58 0.63 24.58
C SER A 604 -3.99 -0.57 25.34
N TYR A 605 -3.06 -1.29 24.71
CA TYR A 605 -2.51 -2.52 25.28
C TYR A 605 -1.83 -2.29 26.64
N ASP A 606 -1.17 -1.15 26.81
CA ASP A 606 -0.52 -0.74 28.07
C ASP A 606 -1.49 -0.58 29.24
N ARG A 607 -2.80 -0.50 28.97
CA ARG A 607 -3.85 -0.31 29.98
C ARG A 607 -4.79 -1.50 30.13
N ARG A 608 -4.45 -2.65 29.53
CA ARG A 608 -5.26 -3.89 29.58
C ARG A 608 -5.61 -4.34 31.01
N ASP A 609 -4.76 -4.07 31.99
CA ASP A 609 -5.00 -4.43 33.40
C ASP A 609 -6.18 -3.68 34.02
N SER A 610 -6.61 -2.57 33.40
CA SER A 610 -7.78 -1.79 33.80
C SER A 610 -9.06 -2.19 33.06
N ALA A 611 -8.98 -3.17 32.16
CA ALA A 611 -10.12 -3.60 31.35
C ALA A 611 -11.21 -4.24 32.22
N ALA A 612 -12.46 -3.87 31.96
CA ALA A 612 -13.62 -4.52 32.55
C ALA A 612 -13.91 -5.88 31.86
N ALA A 613 -13.60 -5.97 30.57
CA ALA A 613 -13.74 -7.18 29.76
C ALA A 613 -12.83 -7.09 28.51
N GLY A 614 -12.82 -8.16 27.72
CA GLY A 614 -11.97 -8.32 26.55
C GLY A 614 -10.71 -9.14 26.84
N ASN A 615 -10.12 -9.71 25.79
CA ASN A 615 -8.97 -10.63 25.91
C ASN A 615 -7.85 -10.38 24.90
N HIS A 616 -7.94 -9.31 24.09
CA HIS A 616 -6.91 -8.92 23.14
C HIS A 616 -6.91 -7.40 22.91
N ALA A 617 -5.83 -6.86 22.34
CA ALA A 617 -5.82 -5.48 21.86
C ALA A 617 -6.72 -5.33 20.62
N HIS A 618 -7.36 -4.17 20.46
CA HIS A 618 -8.11 -3.89 19.22
C HIS A 618 -7.14 -3.70 18.06
N TYR A 619 -7.22 -4.54 17.02
CA TYR A 619 -6.30 -4.44 15.89
C TYR A 619 -6.53 -3.16 15.09
N TRP A 620 -5.47 -2.68 14.46
CA TRP A 620 -5.56 -1.48 13.65
C TRP A 620 -6.05 -1.80 12.24
N ASN A 621 -7.11 -1.10 11.82
CA ASN A 621 -7.57 -1.05 10.45
C ASN A 621 -7.98 0.39 10.13
N TYR A 622 -7.92 0.76 8.85
CA TYR A 622 -8.16 2.13 8.40
C TYR A 622 -9.39 2.27 7.52
N THR A 623 -9.97 1.16 7.03
CA THR A 623 -11.17 1.22 6.21
C THR A 623 -12.42 1.22 7.08
N ARG A 624 -13.50 1.86 6.61
CA ARG A 624 -14.74 1.98 7.40
C ARG A 624 -15.37 0.63 7.70
N GLU A 625 -15.30 -0.30 6.76
CA GLU A 625 -15.88 -1.63 6.89
C GLU A 625 -15.19 -2.46 7.97
N LEU A 626 -13.89 -2.24 8.19
CA LEU A 626 -13.07 -3.09 9.06
C LEU A 626 -12.58 -2.40 10.34
N VAL A 627 -12.80 -1.09 10.49
CA VAL A 627 -12.30 -0.35 11.67
C VAL A 627 -12.95 -0.81 12.98
N GLY A 628 -14.14 -1.41 12.90
CA GLY A 628 -14.86 -1.97 14.04
C GLY A 628 -14.59 -3.46 14.30
N ASP A 629 -13.83 -4.15 13.45
CA ASP A 629 -13.59 -5.58 13.56
C ASP A 629 -13.02 -5.94 14.93
N LEU A 630 -13.62 -6.94 15.57
CA LEU A 630 -13.19 -7.44 16.88
C LEU A 630 -13.14 -6.38 18.00
N SER A 631 -13.69 -5.18 17.79
CA SER A 631 -13.71 -4.10 18.80
C SER A 631 -14.46 -4.51 20.07
N LYS A 632 -15.58 -5.22 19.93
CA LYS A 632 -16.43 -5.70 21.04
C LYS A 632 -15.77 -6.75 21.94
N THR A 633 -14.74 -7.43 21.44
CA THR A 633 -13.97 -8.45 22.19
C THR A 633 -12.60 -7.94 22.63
N ALA A 634 -12.21 -6.75 22.19
CA ALA A 634 -11.00 -6.10 22.62
C ALA A 634 -11.09 -5.63 24.08
N TYR A 635 -9.95 -5.38 24.71
CA TYR A 635 -9.89 -4.77 26.04
C TYR A 635 -10.67 -3.46 26.07
N HIS A 636 -11.68 -3.37 26.94
CA HIS A 636 -12.52 -2.20 27.08
C HIS A 636 -12.98 -1.98 28.52
N TYR A 637 -13.48 -0.79 28.78
CA TYR A 637 -14.11 -0.40 30.03
C TYR A 637 -15.35 0.45 29.74
N TYR A 638 -16.12 0.75 30.79
CA TYR A 638 -17.36 1.50 30.69
C TYR A 638 -17.22 2.85 31.37
N LEU A 639 -17.60 3.92 30.67
CA LEU A 639 -17.53 5.28 31.19
C LEU A 639 -18.82 6.04 30.93
N ASP A 640 -19.33 6.71 31.96
CA ASP A 640 -20.56 7.49 31.86
C ASP A 640 -20.29 8.95 31.49
N ASP A 641 -20.70 9.35 30.28
CA ASP A 641 -20.51 10.69 29.73
C ASP A 641 -21.84 11.37 29.40
N SER A 642 -21.87 12.70 29.51
CA SER A 642 -23.01 13.49 28.99
C SER A 642 -22.74 13.96 27.57
N VAL A 643 -21.49 14.30 27.27
CA VAL A 643 -20.99 14.63 25.93
C VAL A 643 -19.74 13.82 25.66
N PHE A 644 -19.67 13.21 24.48
CA PHE A 644 -18.53 12.41 24.02
C PHE A 644 -18.24 12.71 22.55
N ILE A 645 -17.27 12.02 21.95
CA ILE A 645 -16.92 12.13 20.52
C ILE A 645 -17.39 10.88 19.75
N PRO A 646 -17.47 10.90 18.40
CA PRO A 646 -17.98 9.78 17.63
C PRO A 646 -17.29 8.45 17.93
N THR A 647 -18.08 7.41 18.21
CA THR A 647 -17.62 6.04 18.47
C THR A 647 -17.49 5.24 17.18
N LEU A 648 -16.80 4.08 17.23
CA LEU A 648 -16.54 3.24 16.06
C LEU A 648 -17.80 2.79 15.31
N ASP A 649 -18.85 2.42 16.05
CA ASP A 649 -20.15 2.00 15.53
C ASP A 649 -20.84 3.11 14.73
N MET A 650 -20.50 4.37 14.96
CA MET A 650 -21.04 5.49 14.21
C MET A 650 -20.32 5.74 12.87
N MET A 651 -19.20 5.07 12.59
CA MET A 651 -18.34 5.38 11.43
C MET A 651 -18.98 4.99 10.08
N GLU A 652 -19.93 4.05 10.09
CA GLU A 652 -20.69 3.68 8.89
C GLU A 652 -21.64 4.81 8.47
N ASP A 653 -22.31 5.43 9.46
CA ASP A 653 -23.42 6.36 9.26
C ASP A 653 -23.00 7.84 9.28
N ILE A 654 -21.94 8.18 10.00
CA ILE A 654 -21.40 9.53 10.04
C ILE A 654 -20.49 9.76 8.83
N ASN A 655 -20.79 10.80 8.05
CA ASN A 655 -19.93 11.20 6.95
C ASN A 655 -19.91 12.71 6.74
N VAL A 656 -18.99 13.39 7.43
CA VAL A 656 -18.76 14.83 7.30
C VAL A 656 -17.38 15.06 6.70
N PRO A 657 -17.24 16.00 5.74
CA PRO A 657 -15.97 16.29 5.08
C PRO A 657 -15.09 17.18 5.98
N ASP A 658 -14.64 16.62 7.10
CA ASP A 658 -13.69 17.26 8.00
C ASP A 658 -12.87 16.19 8.73
N GLU A 659 -11.69 16.56 9.24
CA GLU A 659 -10.89 15.68 10.08
C GLU A 659 -11.31 15.80 11.53
N TYR A 660 -11.69 14.70 12.18
CA TYR A 660 -12.11 14.75 13.58
C TYR A 660 -11.72 13.51 14.38
N TRP A 661 -11.53 13.72 15.69
CA TRP A 661 -11.22 12.64 16.62
C TRP A 661 -12.36 11.62 16.70
N ILE A 662 -11.99 10.35 16.84
CA ILE A 662 -12.93 9.27 17.12
C ILE A 662 -12.61 8.65 18.47
N LEU A 663 -13.62 8.11 19.16
CA LEU A 663 -13.46 7.48 20.46
C LEU A 663 -12.91 6.05 20.30
N CYS A 664 -11.67 5.91 19.84
CA CYS A 664 -10.99 4.63 19.74
C CYS A 664 -9.48 4.82 19.64
N PRO A 665 -8.71 4.46 20.69
CA PRO A 665 -7.27 4.67 20.67
C PRO A 665 -6.59 3.84 19.58
N TYR A 666 -5.43 4.30 19.13
CA TYR A 666 -4.47 3.40 18.50
C TYR A 666 -3.85 2.54 19.60
N THR A 667 -4.02 1.22 19.51
CA THR A 667 -3.72 0.31 20.64
C THR A 667 -2.26 -0.12 20.71
N GLY A 668 -1.47 0.12 19.65
CA GLY A 668 -0.06 -0.24 19.60
C GLY A 668 0.85 0.62 20.49
N ASN A 669 0.33 1.73 21.04
CA ASN A 669 1.00 2.54 22.05
C ASN A 669 -0.01 3.38 22.87
N GLY A 670 0.45 4.04 23.93
CA GLY A 670 -0.36 4.88 24.80
C GLY A 670 -0.49 6.36 24.41
N TYR A 671 0.04 6.81 23.27
CA TYR A 671 0.15 8.24 22.92
C TYR A 671 -0.35 8.60 21.51
N MET A 672 -0.99 7.66 20.82
CA MET A 672 -1.62 7.89 19.52
C MET A 672 -3.12 7.65 19.56
N GLU A 673 -3.87 8.54 18.92
CA GLU A 673 -5.32 8.50 18.86
C GLU A 673 -5.78 8.38 17.41
N ARG A 674 -6.92 7.72 17.19
CA ARG A 674 -7.49 7.58 15.85
C ARG A 674 -8.35 8.79 15.49
N PHE A 675 -8.35 9.12 14.21
CA PHE A 675 -9.19 10.20 13.67
C PHE A 675 -9.78 9.81 12.32
N MET A 676 -10.97 10.33 12.03
CA MET A 676 -11.56 10.26 10.68
C MET A 676 -10.84 11.27 9.79
N ASN A 677 -10.35 10.82 8.65
CA ASN A 677 -9.77 11.68 7.63
C ASN A 677 -10.84 12.22 6.66
N ASN A 678 -10.53 13.31 5.96
CA ASN A 678 -11.42 13.99 5.01
C ASN A 678 -11.94 13.11 3.86
N ASP A 679 -11.21 12.05 3.50
CA ASP A 679 -11.60 11.09 2.46
C ASP A 679 -12.44 9.92 2.98
N GLY A 680 -12.66 9.88 4.29
CA GLY A 680 -13.49 8.90 4.97
C GLY A 680 -12.76 7.66 5.46
N PHE A 681 -11.44 7.63 5.45
CA PHE A 681 -10.66 6.57 6.11
C PHE A 681 -10.30 6.97 7.55
N VAL A 682 -10.08 5.97 8.41
CA VAL A 682 -9.69 6.18 9.81
C VAL A 682 -8.18 6.03 9.94
N LEU A 683 -7.49 7.10 10.27
CA LEU A 683 -6.04 7.12 10.47
C LEU A 683 -5.73 7.27 11.97
N HIS A 684 -4.44 7.33 12.30
CA HIS A 684 -3.99 7.64 13.67
C HIS A 684 -2.87 8.66 13.64
N THR A 685 -2.73 9.42 14.73
CA THR A 685 -1.69 10.43 14.89
C THR A 685 -1.39 10.66 16.37
N ASP A 686 -0.34 11.43 16.67
CA ASP A 686 0.02 11.83 18.02
C ASP A 686 -1.11 12.63 18.69
N VAL A 687 -1.44 12.32 19.95
CA VAL A 687 -2.52 12.97 20.71
C VAL A 687 -2.38 14.49 20.83
N ARG A 688 -1.16 15.02 20.69
CA ARG A 688 -0.86 16.46 20.76
C ARG A 688 -1.23 17.22 19.49
N ASN A 689 -1.43 16.52 18.37
CA ASN A 689 -1.83 17.16 17.11
C ASN A 689 -3.28 17.61 17.19
N GLU A 690 -3.60 18.79 16.66
CA GLU A 690 -4.98 19.28 16.67
C GLU A 690 -5.82 18.55 15.60
N LYS A 691 -6.97 18.00 16.00
CA LYS A 691 -8.03 17.54 15.10
C LYS A 691 -9.37 18.16 15.47
N GLY A 692 -10.30 18.12 14.52
CA GLY A 692 -11.65 18.61 14.74
C GLY A 692 -12.34 17.83 15.85
N VAL A 693 -13.19 18.53 16.59
CA VAL A 693 -14.03 17.92 17.63
C VAL A 693 -15.46 17.93 17.15
N ARG A 694 -16.08 16.74 17.13
CA ARG A 694 -17.53 16.60 16.99
C ARG A 694 -18.10 16.13 18.30
N ALA A 695 -19.06 16.88 18.85
CA ALA A 695 -19.72 16.46 20.07
C ALA A 695 -20.86 15.49 19.73
N VAL A 696 -21.04 14.49 20.58
CA VAL A 696 -22.12 13.51 20.54
C VAL A 696 -22.88 13.58 21.86
N ILE A 697 -24.21 13.61 21.77
CA ILE A 697 -25.10 13.58 22.92
C ILE A 697 -26.26 12.64 22.69
N ARG A 698 -26.78 12.04 23.76
CA ARG A 698 -28.12 11.44 23.75
C ARG A 698 -29.12 12.46 24.26
N TYR A 699 -30.03 12.86 23.39
CA TYR A 699 -31.00 13.92 23.63
C TYR A 699 -32.40 13.34 23.90
N ILE A 700 -33.08 13.89 24.90
CA ILE A 700 -34.50 13.61 25.17
C ILE A 700 -35.36 14.83 24.82
N ALA A 701 -36.41 14.60 24.03
CA ALA A 701 -37.26 15.67 23.51
C ALA A 701 -38.29 16.19 24.53
N GLU A 702 -38.78 15.31 25.42
CA GLU A 702 -39.81 15.56 26.42
C GLU A 702 -39.34 15.30 27.85
#